data_AF-A0A6L9E9Y3-F1
#
_entry.id   AF-A0A6L9E9Y3-F1
#
_cell.length_a   1.000
_cell.length_b   1.000
_cell.length_c   1.000
_cell.angle_alpha   90.00
_cell.angle_beta   90.00
_cell.angle_gamma   90.00
#
_symmetry.space_group_name_H-M   'P 1'
#
loop_
_entity.id
_entity.type
_entity.pdbx_description
1 polymer ?
#
loop_
_entity_poly.entity_id
_entity_poly.type
_entity_poly.pdbx_seq_one_letter_code
_entity_poly.pdbx_strand_id
1 'polypeptide(L)'
;MPTRDIFIGKSKADHAQKEISGKLVRFETEDYYKVSNSDAMRPFFMSVVSDTNHWMFISSNGGLSAGRKNSEFALFPYYTDDKITESAAITGSKTLFQVFSQDKLYLWEPFSDRYPGIYEIHRNLYKNSLGNKIVFEEINHSLGLTFRYHWNSSKRFGFVKRSTLVNHSGSELKVVLLDGIQNIMPYGVNSFTQNASSNLVDAYKKSELEAAFGLGIYALSAIIVDKAEPSEALKATTVWSAGLANAKYLLSSLQLDSFRKGGEIKQETDIRAEKGAYFLHAEISLGADSERQWMIVAEVNQTKASIAALTYLIRSKTDLMALVQEDVENGSRQLLELNAAADGLQLTADKLRNTRHFANSLFNIMRGGIFDDGYTIEKADFLKYLSKANTEVYQQKNAGLNALSGTFSLSQLWEVANADENTDFKRLAMEYMPLKFSRRHGDPSRPWNRFSINTETEDGKKVLDYEGNWRDIFQNWEALAHSYPAFIDSMIFKFLNATTFDGYNPYRVTKDGFDWEIIEPDDPWSYIGYWGDHQIIYLLKFLEFIEDHYPTKLASYFNENMFVYANVPYKIKGYQSILENPKDTIDFDEALDEKINKERLQLGADAALLKDRSNEIYKINLLEKLLATVLAKVSNFIPEGGIWMNTQRPEWNDANNALVGNGVSMVTLCYLRRFLSFFQKLLEESPDGLYPVSEEVVELLNQVRLTLTENEALLSSKISDADRKTIMDGLGAAGGAFREKIYAEGFSGKTGKVANEDLLHFVMITLRFLDHSIDANKRPDKLFHAYNIMTMENEEEVSISHLSEMLEGQVAVLSSGYISGGTSLELLDSLKKSTLFREDQYSYLLYPNKDLLRFSEKNNIDPAKIGQSELVRQLLDDDNTSVIEKDRDGAYHFNGNFNNAESLKEALSKLPKDQYGALIEKDTDLLLQVFEEVFDHKAFTGRSGTFFGYEGLGSIYWHMVSKLLLSVQETCLAAIKNEESAETIGRLLEHYYEINEGIGVHKSPELYGAIPTDPYSHTPAGKGAQQPGMTGQVKEDILSRFGELGVFVKAGKLNFKPDLLRKEEFLAASKTFEYIDLQNQKRKIQLEAGSLAFTYCQIPIIYQLSQKEGIKLMSGGNTIQEYDTLELDSESSTAIFNRSGAIDSITVLIQK
;
A
#
# COMPACT_ATOMS: atom_id res chain seq x y z
N MET A 1 42.48 -5.12 -8.44
CA MET A 1 43.51 -6.18 -8.65
C MET A 1 43.68 -6.38 -10.16
N PRO A 2 44.87 -6.70 -10.69
CA PRO A 2 45.01 -7.02 -12.11
C PRO A 2 44.14 -8.25 -12.44
N THR A 3 43.23 -8.09 -13.39
CA THR A 3 42.37 -9.18 -13.88
C THR A 3 43.23 -10.18 -14.64
N ARG A 4 43.10 -11.47 -14.29
CA ARG A 4 43.73 -12.55 -15.06
C ARG A 4 42.92 -12.77 -16.33
N ASP A 5 43.60 -12.91 -17.46
CA ASP A 5 42.93 -13.34 -18.69
C ASP A 5 42.41 -14.78 -18.52
N ILE A 6 41.09 -14.95 -18.62
CA ILE A 6 40.42 -16.25 -18.62
C ILE A 6 40.03 -16.56 -20.06
N PHE A 7 40.24 -17.81 -20.50
CA PHE A 7 39.83 -18.28 -21.83
C PHE A 7 38.80 -19.41 -21.69
N ILE A 8 37.73 -19.33 -22.48
CA ILE A 8 36.75 -20.41 -22.65
C ILE A 8 36.98 -21.01 -24.03
N GLY A 9 37.60 -22.19 -24.07
CA GLY A 9 38.08 -22.79 -25.32
C GLY A 9 39.16 -21.92 -25.97
N LYS A 10 38.86 -21.35 -27.15
CA LYS A 10 39.78 -20.44 -27.87
C LYS A 10 39.42 -18.96 -27.71
N SER A 11 38.29 -18.65 -27.06
CA SER A 11 37.82 -17.28 -26.88
C SER A 11 38.32 -16.74 -25.55
N LYS A 12 38.88 -15.52 -25.56
CA LYS A 12 39.13 -14.77 -24.33
C LYS A 12 37.76 -14.42 -23.75
N ALA A 13 37.52 -14.81 -22.50
CA ALA A 13 36.25 -14.56 -21.84
C ALA A 13 36.10 -13.07 -21.55
N ASP A 14 34.99 -12.48 -21.96
CA ASP A 14 34.64 -11.12 -21.60
C ASP A 14 34.03 -11.08 -20.19
N HIS A 15 34.79 -10.47 -19.28
CA HIS A 15 34.40 -10.23 -17.89
C HIS A 15 34.69 -8.77 -17.52
N ALA A 16 34.67 -7.85 -18.49
CA ALA A 16 34.87 -6.45 -18.21
C ALA A 16 33.83 -5.96 -17.19
N GLN A 17 34.29 -5.27 -16.14
CA GLN A 17 33.40 -4.62 -15.20
C GLN A 17 32.69 -3.48 -15.94
N LYS A 18 31.36 -3.54 -16.02
CA LYS A 18 30.55 -2.55 -16.74
C LYS A 18 30.01 -1.51 -15.76
N GLU A 19 30.07 -0.25 -16.15
CA GLU A 19 29.50 0.84 -15.36
C GLU A 19 27.97 0.84 -15.47
N ILE A 20 27.29 0.88 -14.33
CA ILE A 20 25.83 0.99 -14.25
C ILE A 20 25.46 2.48 -14.27
N SER A 21 24.59 2.88 -15.19
CA SER A 21 24.10 4.25 -15.26
C SER A 21 22.60 4.29 -15.57
N GLY A 22 21.92 5.26 -14.97
CA GLY A 22 20.50 5.51 -15.15
C GLY A 22 20.25 6.88 -15.77
N LYS A 23 19.44 6.95 -16.83
CA LYS A 23 19.02 8.24 -17.40
C LYS A 23 17.71 8.14 -18.17
N LEU A 24 16.96 9.24 -18.19
CA LEU A 24 15.83 9.41 -19.10
C LEU A 24 16.33 9.60 -20.53
N VAL A 25 15.78 8.84 -21.47
CA VAL A 25 16.07 8.91 -22.90
C VAL A 25 14.78 8.98 -23.69
N ARG A 26 14.81 9.68 -24.83
CA ARG A 26 13.75 9.60 -25.83
C ARG A 26 13.98 8.32 -26.62
N PHE A 27 13.06 7.37 -26.54
CA PHE A 27 13.12 6.11 -27.28
C PHE A 27 11.80 5.92 -28.02
N GLU A 28 11.90 5.75 -29.34
CA GLU A 28 10.76 5.89 -30.26
C GLU A 28 10.05 7.24 -30.07
N THR A 29 8.77 7.23 -29.68
CA THR A 29 7.96 8.44 -29.47
C THR A 29 7.71 8.77 -28.00
N GLU A 30 8.39 8.10 -27.07
CA GLU A 30 8.14 8.22 -25.63
C GLU A 30 9.43 8.45 -24.83
N ASP A 31 9.27 8.89 -23.59
CA ASP A 31 10.36 9.00 -22.64
C ASP A 31 10.47 7.70 -21.83
N TYR A 32 11.69 7.17 -21.76
CA TYR A 32 12.03 5.95 -21.02
C TYR A 32 13.15 6.21 -20.04
N TYR A 33 13.09 5.60 -18.85
CA TYR A 33 14.26 5.49 -17.99
C TYR A 33 15.09 4.28 -18.44
N LYS A 34 16.30 4.53 -18.93
CA LYS A 34 17.26 3.50 -19.32
C LYS A 34 18.20 3.19 -18.15
N VAL A 35 18.25 1.93 -17.73
CA VAL A 35 19.32 1.37 -16.91
C VAL A 35 20.31 0.66 -17.84
N SER A 36 21.50 1.23 -17.96
CA SER A 36 22.58 0.63 -18.75
C SER A 36 23.29 -0.45 -17.94
N ASN A 37 23.62 -1.58 -18.58
CA ASN A 37 24.28 -2.72 -17.94
C ASN A 37 23.49 -3.26 -16.74
N SER A 38 22.17 -3.42 -16.93
CA SER A 38 21.27 -3.89 -15.86
C SER A 38 21.61 -5.31 -15.36
N ASP A 39 22.38 -6.08 -16.15
CA ASP A 39 22.92 -7.39 -15.81
C ASP A 39 24.06 -7.35 -14.78
N ALA A 40 24.70 -6.19 -14.59
CA ALA A 40 25.70 -6.00 -13.54
C ALA A 40 25.06 -5.75 -12.16
N MET A 41 23.75 -5.46 -12.11
CA MET A 41 22.99 -5.33 -10.87
C MET A 41 22.45 -6.69 -10.43
N ARG A 42 22.26 -6.88 -9.11
CA ARG A 42 21.37 -7.94 -8.63
C ARG A 42 19.99 -7.75 -9.29
N PRO A 43 19.35 -8.81 -9.82
CA PRO A 43 18.02 -8.68 -10.40
C PRO A 43 17.03 -8.08 -9.39
N PHE A 44 16.21 -7.14 -9.86
CA PHE A 44 15.22 -6.44 -9.06
C PHE A 44 13.84 -6.56 -9.71
N PHE A 45 12.79 -6.45 -8.90
CA PHE A 45 11.43 -6.83 -9.27
C PHE A 45 10.55 -5.61 -9.54
N MET A 46 9.76 -5.64 -10.61
CA MET A 46 8.92 -4.52 -11.07
C MET A 46 7.47 -4.94 -11.27
N SER A 47 6.56 -3.98 -11.09
CA SER A 47 5.17 -4.08 -11.56
C SER A 47 5.00 -3.25 -12.83
N VAL A 48 4.54 -3.87 -13.91
CA VAL A 48 4.17 -3.18 -15.15
C VAL A 48 2.66 -2.95 -15.12
N VAL A 49 2.27 -1.67 -15.13
CA VAL A 49 0.89 -1.22 -14.92
C VAL A 49 0.08 -1.25 -16.22
N SER A 50 -1.25 -1.22 -16.10
CA SER A 50 -2.20 -1.24 -17.22
C SER A 50 -3.41 -0.38 -16.84
N ASP A 51 -4.06 0.22 -17.84
CA ASP A 51 -5.33 0.94 -17.70
C ASP A 51 -6.52 0.00 -17.37
N THR A 52 -6.36 -1.28 -17.70
CA THR A 52 -7.35 -2.33 -17.49
C THR A 52 -6.83 -3.41 -16.53
N ASN A 53 -7.42 -4.60 -16.59
CA ASN A 53 -7.18 -5.72 -15.67
C ASN A 53 -5.91 -6.55 -15.93
N HIS A 54 -4.94 -6.08 -16.71
CA HIS A 54 -3.65 -6.79 -16.81
C HIS A 54 -2.84 -6.65 -15.53
N TRP A 55 -2.15 -7.72 -15.16
CA TRP A 55 -1.09 -7.69 -14.16
C TRP A 55 0.16 -8.35 -14.74
N MET A 56 1.31 -7.73 -14.55
CA MET A 56 2.61 -8.26 -14.95
C MET A 56 3.64 -7.89 -13.89
N PHE A 57 4.22 -8.91 -13.28
CA PHE A 57 5.27 -8.81 -12.29
C PHE A 57 6.53 -9.42 -12.86
N ILE A 58 7.56 -8.61 -13.07
CA ILE A 58 8.72 -8.96 -13.90
C ILE A 58 10.02 -8.51 -13.25
N SER A 59 11.01 -9.40 -13.25
CA SER A 59 12.37 -9.14 -12.80
C SER A 59 13.21 -8.49 -13.91
N SER A 60 14.23 -7.72 -13.54
CA SER A 60 15.15 -7.07 -14.49
C SER A 60 15.99 -8.05 -15.31
N ASN A 61 15.98 -9.35 -14.99
CA ASN A 61 16.55 -10.42 -15.82
C ASN A 61 15.55 -11.03 -16.83
N GLY A 62 14.29 -10.58 -16.84
CA GLY A 62 13.25 -11.03 -17.76
C GLY A 62 12.33 -12.13 -17.22
N GLY A 63 12.61 -12.73 -16.06
CA GLY A 63 11.71 -13.67 -15.39
C GLY A 63 10.41 -12.97 -14.96
N LEU A 64 9.25 -13.55 -15.26
CA LEU A 64 7.96 -12.90 -15.01
C LEU A 64 6.84 -13.87 -14.65
N SER A 65 5.84 -13.32 -13.96
CA SER A 65 4.47 -13.83 -13.93
C SER A 65 3.53 -12.75 -14.46
N ALA A 66 2.56 -13.14 -15.27
CA ALA A 66 1.60 -12.20 -15.86
C ALA A 66 0.24 -12.89 -16.07
N GLY A 67 -0.83 -12.10 -16.15
CA GLY A 67 -2.19 -12.58 -16.40
C GLY A 67 -3.20 -11.44 -16.39
N ARG A 68 -4.49 -11.78 -16.41
CA ARG A 68 -5.57 -10.77 -16.29
C ARG A 68 -6.39 -11.02 -15.02
N LYS A 69 -6.98 -9.97 -14.47
CA LYS A 69 -7.83 -9.97 -13.26
C LYS A 69 -7.08 -10.40 -11.98
N ASN A 70 -6.71 -11.67 -11.84
CA ASN A 70 -6.07 -12.23 -10.65
C ASN A 70 -5.18 -13.45 -11.01
N SER A 71 -4.55 -14.06 -10.01
CA SER A 71 -3.67 -15.23 -10.14
C SER A 71 -4.31 -16.46 -10.79
N GLU A 72 -5.64 -16.55 -10.81
CA GLU A 72 -6.37 -17.70 -11.36
C GLU A 72 -6.50 -17.65 -12.89
N PHE A 73 -6.18 -16.51 -13.51
CA PHE A 73 -6.11 -16.34 -14.97
C PHE A 73 -4.70 -15.93 -15.40
N ALA A 74 -3.71 -16.64 -14.88
CA ALA A 74 -2.31 -16.43 -15.20
C ALA A 74 -1.95 -16.92 -16.61
N LEU A 75 -1.17 -16.14 -17.35
CA LEU A 75 -0.48 -16.51 -18.60
C LEU A 75 0.80 -17.32 -18.30
N PHE A 76 1.53 -16.92 -17.26
CA PHE A 76 2.71 -17.62 -16.73
C PHE A 76 2.49 -17.95 -15.25
N PRO A 77 3.03 -19.05 -14.70
CA PRO A 77 2.76 -19.46 -13.33
C PRO A 77 2.91 -18.34 -12.30
N TYR A 78 1.99 -18.25 -11.35
CA TYR A 78 2.04 -17.28 -10.25
C TYR A 78 2.78 -17.88 -9.05
N TYR A 79 4.03 -17.46 -8.88
CA TYR A 79 4.93 -17.86 -7.79
C TYR A 79 5.38 -16.63 -6.99
N THR A 80 6.15 -16.83 -5.93
CA THR A 80 6.85 -15.77 -5.21
C THR A 80 7.95 -15.14 -6.08
N ASP A 81 8.33 -13.90 -5.78
CA ASP A 81 9.21 -13.07 -6.62
C ASP A 81 10.63 -13.65 -6.80
N ASP A 82 11.15 -14.33 -5.77
CA ASP A 82 12.39 -15.12 -5.80
C ASP A 82 12.32 -16.22 -6.88
N LYS A 83 11.30 -17.07 -6.83
CA LYS A 83 11.09 -18.15 -7.80
C LYS A 83 10.82 -17.63 -9.21
N ILE A 84 10.11 -16.51 -9.35
CA ILE A 84 9.92 -15.86 -10.65
C ILE A 84 11.25 -15.41 -11.23
N THR A 85 12.09 -14.77 -10.43
CA THR A 85 13.42 -14.30 -10.85
C THR A 85 14.32 -15.45 -11.27
N GLU A 86 14.31 -16.56 -10.53
CA GLU A 86 15.05 -17.79 -10.84
C GLU A 86 14.52 -18.51 -12.11
N SER A 87 13.26 -18.26 -12.49
CA SER A 87 12.61 -18.96 -13.59
C SER A 87 12.92 -18.42 -14.99
N ALA A 88 13.68 -17.33 -15.14
CA ALA A 88 13.90 -16.62 -16.41
C ALA A 88 14.42 -17.53 -17.56
N ALA A 89 15.16 -18.59 -17.23
CA ALA A 89 15.66 -19.53 -18.23
C ALA A 89 14.57 -20.44 -18.84
N ILE A 90 13.45 -20.65 -18.13
CA ILE A 90 12.43 -21.67 -18.44
C ILE A 90 10.99 -21.13 -18.52
N THR A 91 10.75 -19.88 -18.13
CA THR A 91 9.43 -19.24 -18.16
C THR A 91 9.52 -17.88 -18.83
N GLY A 92 8.55 -17.52 -19.67
CA GLY A 92 8.51 -16.22 -20.33
C GLY A 92 9.30 -16.18 -21.63
N SER A 93 9.95 -15.04 -21.89
CA SER A 93 10.67 -14.76 -23.14
C SER A 93 11.85 -15.70 -23.35
N LYS A 94 12.01 -16.25 -24.56
CA LYS A 94 13.20 -17.01 -24.94
C LYS A 94 13.51 -16.82 -26.43
N THR A 95 14.76 -16.51 -26.72
CA THR A 95 15.21 -16.20 -28.08
C THR A 95 16.57 -16.85 -28.34
N LEU A 96 16.72 -17.50 -29.49
CA LEU A 96 17.96 -18.10 -29.97
C LEU A 96 18.18 -17.69 -31.43
N PHE A 97 19.41 -17.33 -31.76
CA PHE A 97 19.84 -17.00 -33.11
C PHE A 97 21.01 -17.90 -33.53
N GLN A 98 20.91 -18.48 -34.71
CA GLN A 98 22.03 -19.04 -35.45
C GLN A 98 22.41 -18.05 -36.54
N VAL A 99 23.56 -17.40 -36.39
CA VAL A 99 24.05 -16.33 -37.26
C VAL A 99 25.16 -16.85 -38.15
N PHE A 100 24.96 -16.78 -39.47
CA PHE A 100 25.99 -17.13 -40.45
C PHE A 100 26.86 -15.91 -40.72
N SER A 101 28.14 -16.00 -40.37
CA SER A 101 29.13 -14.94 -40.61
C SER A 101 30.51 -15.55 -40.86
N GLN A 102 31.26 -15.04 -41.84
CA GLN A 102 32.64 -15.47 -42.16
C GLN A 102 32.82 -17.00 -42.23
N ASP A 103 31.95 -17.68 -43.00
CA ASP A 103 31.92 -19.14 -43.18
C ASP A 103 31.72 -19.97 -41.89
N LYS A 104 31.23 -19.33 -40.82
CA LYS A 104 30.92 -19.98 -39.54
C LYS A 104 29.48 -19.73 -39.13
N LEU A 105 28.97 -20.67 -38.34
CA LEU A 105 27.66 -20.57 -37.68
C LEU A 105 27.88 -20.24 -36.20
N TYR A 106 27.38 -19.08 -35.78
CA TYR A 106 27.45 -18.62 -34.40
C TYR A 106 26.10 -18.80 -33.71
N LEU A 107 26.08 -19.38 -32.52
CA LEU A 107 24.88 -19.42 -31.68
C LEU A 107 24.91 -18.22 -30.74
N TRP A 108 23.85 -17.41 -30.75
CA TRP A 108 23.63 -16.33 -29.80
C TRP A 108 22.27 -16.51 -29.12
N GLU A 109 22.26 -16.59 -27.79
CA GLU A 109 21.05 -16.73 -26.97
C GLU A 109 20.96 -15.50 -26.04
N PRO A 110 20.39 -14.37 -26.49
CA PRO A 110 20.32 -13.17 -25.66
C PRO A 110 19.48 -13.39 -24.40
N PHE A 111 19.84 -12.66 -23.34
CA PHE A 111 19.22 -12.73 -22.01
C PHE A 111 19.34 -14.11 -21.32
N SER A 112 20.24 -14.97 -21.79
CA SER A 112 20.55 -16.26 -21.18
C SER A 112 21.92 -16.23 -20.54
N ASP A 113 22.07 -16.97 -19.44
CA ASP A 113 23.36 -17.15 -18.74
C ASP A 113 24.01 -18.50 -19.09
N ARG A 114 23.62 -19.12 -20.21
CA ARG A 114 24.19 -20.39 -20.70
C ARG A 114 25.61 -20.25 -21.26
N TYR A 115 25.96 -19.08 -21.79
CA TYR A 115 27.22 -18.84 -22.51
C TYR A 115 27.96 -17.58 -22.02
N PRO A 116 28.15 -17.40 -20.69
CA PRO A 116 28.71 -16.18 -20.14
C PRO A 116 30.14 -15.96 -20.63
N GLY A 117 30.44 -14.71 -21.00
CA GLY A 117 31.78 -14.29 -21.45
C GLY A 117 32.20 -14.75 -22.85
N ILE A 118 31.37 -15.49 -23.60
CA ILE A 118 31.73 -15.90 -24.99
C ILE A 118 31.67 -14.72 -25.97
N TYR A 119 30.73 -13.81 -25.77
CA TYR A 119 30.54 -12.60 -26.58
C TYR A 119 30.71 -11.35 -25.72
N GLU A 120 31.20 -10.29 -26.35
CA GLU A 120 31.12 -8.94 -25.77
C GLU A 120 29.69 -8.43 -25.90
N ILE A 121 28.98 -8.34 -24.77
CA ILE A 121 27.56 -7.97 -24.73
C ILE A 121 27.29 -6.79 -23.82
N HIS A 122 26.26 -6.00 -24.11
CA HIS A 122 25.69 -5.02 -23.17
C HIS A 122 24.19 -5.26 -23.04
N ARG A 123 23.69 -5.43 -21.80
CA ARG A 123 22.25 -5.55 -21.53
C ARG A 123 21.72 -4.25 -20.95
N ASN A 124 20.69 -3.71 -21.58
CA ASN A 124 20.01 -2.50 -21.12
C ASN A 124 18.55 -2.82 -20.82
N LEU A 125 18.02 -2.14 -19.81
CA LEU A 125 16.62 -2.21 -19.44
C LEU A 125 15.99 -0.82 -19.58
N TYR A 126 14.79 -0.77 -20.14
CA TYR A 126 14.03 0.47 -20.28
C TYR A 126 12.63 0.30 -19.71
N LYS A 127 12.15 1.29 -18.97
CA LYS A 127 10.73 1.41 -18.60
C LYS A 127 10.22 2.81 -18.95
N ASN A 128 9.07 2.90 -19.60
CA ASN A 128 8.54 4.21 -20.01
C ASN A 128 8.06 5.01 -18.79
N SER A 129 7.94 6.33 -18.94
CA SER A 129 7.51 7.22 -17.85
C SER A 129 6.09 6.95 -17.34
N LEU A 130 5.23 6.28 -18.14
CA LEU A 130 3.91 5.84 -17.69
C LEU A 130 3.97 4.52 -16.88
N GLY A 131 5.07 3.78 -16.96
CA GLY A 131 5.29 2.50 -16.31
C GLY A 131 4.60 1.28 -16.95
N ASN A 132 3.90 1.44 -18.07
CA ASN A 132 3.11 0.40 -18.73
C ASN A 132 3.84 -0.32 -19.88
N LYS A 133 5.06 0.11 -20.23
CA LYS A 133 5.89 -0.52 -21.26
C LYS A 133 7.30 -0.77 -20.70
N ILE A 134 7.83 -1.96 -20.97
CA ILE A 134 9.18 -2.38 -20.57
C ILE A 134 9.91 -2.99 -21.76
N VAL A 135 11.20 -2.66 -21.91
CA VAL A 135 12.05 -3.11 -23.01
C VAL A 135 13.33 -3.71 -22.47
N PHE A 136 13.64 -4.91 -22.93
CA PHE A 136 14.92 -5.58 -22.70
C PHE A 136 15.73 -5.50 -23.99
N GLU A 137 16.97 -5.05 -23.89
CA GLU A 137 17.90 -4.92 -25.01
C GLU A 137 19.20 -5.65 -24.69
N GLU A 138 19.68 -6.48 -25.62
CA GLU A 138 21.03 -7.02 -25.60
C GLU A 138 21.73 -6.67 -26.90
N ILE A 139 22.87 -5.97 -26.78
CA ILE A 139 23.75 -5.64 -27.89
C ILE A 139 24.90 -6.63 -27.87
N ASN A 140 25.09 -7.41 -28.93
CA ASN A 140 26.22 -8.29 -29.14
C ASN A 140 27.22 -7.62 -30.09
N HIS A 141 28.28 -7.06 -29.51
CA HIS A 141 29.32 -6.32 -30.23
C HIS A 141 30.17 -7.23 -31.10
N SER A 142 30.38 -8.48 -30.66
CA SER A 142 31.14 -9.47 -31.42
C SER A 142 30.46 -9.86 -32.74
N LEU A 143 29.12 -9.82 -32.80
CA LEU A 143 28.35 -10.12 -34.02
C LEU A 143 27.82 -8.86 -34.73
N GLY A 144 27.93 -7.68 -34.10
CA GLY A 144 27.34 -6.45 -34.62
C GLY A 144 25.80 -6.51 -34.68
N LEU A 145 25.17 -7.15 -33.70
CA LEU A 145 23.71 -7.34 -33.65
C LEU A 145 23.11 -6.77 -32.36
N THR A 146 21.90 -6.23 -32.46
CA THR A 146 21.10 -5.83 -31.28
C THR A 146 19.76 -6.55 -31.32
N PHE A 147 19.38 -7.20 -30.21
CA PHE A 147 18.06 -7.79 -30.05
C PHE A 147 17.30 -7.07 -28.94
N ARG A 148 16.05 -6.72 -29.24
CA ARG A 148 15.13 -6.09 -28.29
C ARG A 148 13.82 -6.85 -28.24
N TYR A 149 13.24 -6.95 -27.05
CA TYR A 149 11.81 -7.25 -26.91
C TYR A 149 11.12 -6.31 -25.94
N HIS A 150 9.88 -5.96 -26.27
CA HIS A 150 9.02 -5.04 -25.55
C HIS A 150 7.83 -5.82 -25.01
N TRP A 151 7.46 -5.63 -23.75
CA TRP A 151 6.16 -6.05 -23.24
C TRP A 151 5.21 -4.86 -23.19
N ASN A 152 4.01 -5.06 -23.76
CA ASN A 152 2.91 -4.11 -23.73
C ASN A 152 1.60 -4.84 -23.39
N SER A 153 0.62 -4.11 -22.88
CA SER A 153 -0.76 -4.58 -22.69
C SER A 153 -1.70 -4.02 -23.76
N SER A 154 -2.65 -4.83 -24.20
CA SER A 154 -3.74 -4.48 -25.10
C SER A 154 -5.04 -5.00 -24.51
N LYS A 155 -5.99 -4.11 -24.23
CA LYS A 155 -7.32 -4.49 -23.71
C LYS A 155 -7.97 -5.57 -24.56
N ARG A 156 -7.85 -5.44 -25.89
CA ARG A 156 -8.49 -6.30 -26.87
C ARG A 156 -7.73 -7.60 -27.13
N PHE A 157 -6.41 -7.59 -27.05
CA PHE A 157 -5.56 -8.68 -27.54
C PHE A 157 -4.70 -9.36 -26.47
N GLY A 158 -4.68 -8.82 -25.24
CA GLY A 158 -3.90 -9.36 -24.14
C GLY A 158 -2.47 -8.80 -24.09
N PHE A 159 -1.50 -9.66 -23.89
CA PHE A 159 -0.09 -9.29 -23.79
C PHE A 159 0.61 -9.32 -25.15
N VAL A 160 1.37 -8.27 -25.44
CA VAL A 160 2.07 -8.10 -26.72
C VAL A 160 3.58 -8.07 -26.47
N LYS A 161 4.28 -9.13 -26.91
CA LYS A 161 5.75 -9.16 -27.02
C LYS A 161 6.15 -8.68 -28.41
N ARG A 162 6.58 -7.43 -28.55
CA ARG A 162 7.11 -6.89 -29.80
C ARG A 162 8.63 -7.08 -29.82
N SER A 163 9.17 -7.65 -30.89
CA SER A 163 10.59 -8.01 -31.00
C SER A 163 11.23 -7.33 -32.20
N THR A 164 12.47 -6.87 -32.02
CA THR A 164 13.26 -6.21 -33.06
C THR A 164 14.67 -6.77 -33.06
N LEU A 165 15.16 -7.19 -34.23
CA LEU A 165 16.56 -7.56 -34.47
C LEU A 165 17.19 -6.53 -35.42
N VAL A 166 18.30 -5.92 -35.01
CA VAL A 166 19.01 -4.87 -35.77
C VAL A 166 20.40 -5.35 -36.13
N ASN A 167 20.82 -5.10 -37.36
CA ASN A 167 22.16 -5.40 -37.86
C ASN A 167 23.00 -4.13 -38.01
N HIS A 168 24.13 -4.09 -37.32
CA HIS A 168 25.13 -3.02 -37.34
C HIS A 168 26.47 -3.47 -37.96
N SER A 169 26.56 -4.70 -38.47
CA SER A 169 27.82 -5.32 -38.93
C SER A 169 28.36 -4.80 -40.28
N GLY A 170 27.72 -3.79 -40.88
CA GLY A 170 28.08 -3.23 -42.19
C GLY A 170 27.95 -4.19 -43.37
N SER A 171 27.44 -5.40 -43.15
CA SER A 171 27.27 -6.46 -44.16
C SER A 171 25.94 -7.18 -43.97
N GLU A 172 25.43 -7.83 -45.01
CA GLU A 172 24.22 -8.65 -44.90
C GLU A 172 24.52 -9.92 -44.09
N LEU A 173 23.64 -10.25 -43.14
CA LEU A 173 23.73 -11.45 -42.32
C LEU A 173 22.54 -12.37 -42.61
N LYS A 174 22.83 -13.66 -42.74
CA LYS A 174 21.78 -14.69 -42.69
C LYS A 174 21.59 -15.14 -41.26
N VAL A 175 20.36 -15.08 -40.77
CA VAL A 175 20.02 -15.43 -39.40
C VAL A 175 18.86 -16.42 -39.41
N VAL A 176 19.06 -17.57 -38.77
CA VAL A 176 17.96 -18.47 -38.40
C VAL A 176 17.60 -18.15 -36.96
N LEU A 177 16.34 -17.80 -36.72
CA LEU A 177 15.84 -17.43 -35.40
C LEU A 177 14.89 -18.49 -34.85
N LEU A 178 14.92 -18.65 -33.54
CA LEU A 178 13.90 -19.32 -32.75
C LEU A 178 13.51 -18.38 -31.60
N ASP A 179 12.40 -17.66 -31.75
CA ASP A 179 11.93 -16.65 -30.78
C ASP A 179 10.53 -16.98 -30.27
N GLY A 180 10.31 -16.85 -28.97
CA GLY A 180 9.04 -17.28 -28.39
C GLY A 180 8.83 -16.92 -26.93
N ILE A 181 7.76 -17.51 -26.41
CA ILE A 181 7.44 -17.54 -24.98
C ILE A 181 7.21 -18.99 -24.53
N GLN A 182 7.63 -19.34 -23.31
CA GLN A 182 7.57 -20.71 -22.79
C GLN A 182 6.98 -20.79 -21.38
N ASN A 183 6.55 -22.00 -21.01
CA ASN A 183 5.82 -22.30 -19.78
C ASN A 183 4.49 -21.53 -19.68
N ILE A 184 3.77 -21.50 -20.80
CA ILE A 184 2.44 -20.91 -20.93
C ILE A 184 1.45 -21.75 -20.14
N MET A 185 0.65 -21.08 -19.31
CA MET A 185 -0.40 -21.72 -18.52
C MET A 185 -1.63 -21.97 -19.40
N PRO A 186 -2.22 -23.19 -19.34
CA PRO A 186 -3.56 -23.40 -19.85
C PRO A 186 -4.59 -22.74 -18.91
N TYR A 187 -5.78 -22.49 -19.43
CA TYR A 187 -6.91 -22.05 -18.61
C TYR A 187 -7.30 -23.10 -17.56
N GLY A 188 -7.75 -22.64 -16.39
CA GLY A 188 -8.45 -23.47 -15.40
C GLY A 188 -7.56 -24.14 -14.35
N VAL A 189 -6.26 -23.82 -14.33
CA VAL A 189 -5.35 -24.25 -13.26
C VAL A 189 -5.35 -23.19 -12.18
N ASN A 190 -5.86 -23.53 -10.99
CA ASN A 190 -5.82 -22.60 -9.87
C ASN A 190 -4.38 -22.43 -9.33
N SER A 191 -4.11 -21.28 -8.71
CA SER A 191 -2.77 -20.92 -8.26
C SER A 191 -2.21 -21.89 -7.20
N PHE A 192 -3.06 -22.40 -6.31
CA PHE A 192 -2.68 -23.38 -5.29
C PHE A 192 -2.18 -24.70 -5.90
N THR A 193 -2.94 -25.31 -6.80
CA THR A 193 -2.60 -26.55 -7.50
C THR A 193 -1.33 -26.38 -8.32
N GLN A 194 -1.14 -25.23 -8.97
CA GLN A 194 0.09 -24.93 -9.71
C GLN A 194 1.32 -24.82 -8.78
N ASN A 195 1.14 -24.33 -7.56
CA ASN A 195 2.21 -24.20 -6.56
C ASN A 195 2.53 -25.54 -5.87
N ALA A 196 1.52 -26.34 -5.55
CA ALA A 196 1.68 -27.58 -4.79
C ALA A 196 1.99 -28.79 -5.67
N SER A 197 1.42 -28.85 -6.88
CA SER A 197 1.33 -30.09 -7.68
C SER A 197 1.50 -29.83 -9.18
N SER A 198 2.44 -28.97 -9.60
CA SER A 198 2.62 -28.58 -11.01
C SER A 198 2.87 -29.76 -11.96
N ASN A 199 3.50 -30.83 -11.46
CA ASN A 199 3.75 -32.07 -12.22
C ASN A 199 2.44 -32.83 -12.54
N LEU A 200 1.47 -32.83 -11.63
CA LEU A 200 0.12 -33.36 -11.90
C LEU A 200 -0.55 -32.53 -12.99
N VAL A 201 -0.46 -31.20 -12.88
CA VAL A 201 -1.02 -30.29 -13.90
C VAL A 201 -0.44 -30.59 -15.28
N ASP A 202 0.87 -30.82 -15.37
CA ASP A 202 1.53 -31.15 -16.64
C ASP A 202 0.85 -32.32 -17.35
N ALA A 203 0.47 -33.39 -16.65
CA ALA A 203 -0.20 -34.56 -17.24
C ALA A 203 -1.54 -34.26 -17.93
N TYR A 204 -2.21 -33.15 -17.58
CA TYR A 204 -3.47 -32.71 -18.18
C TYR A 204 -3.28 -31.70 -19.32
N LYS A 205 -2.06 -31.17 -19.53
CA LYS A 205 -1.80 -30.14 -20.53
C LYS A 205 -1.95 -30.69 -21.94
N LYS A 206 -2.60 -29.91 -22.79
CA LYS A 206 -2.70 -30.12 -24.23
C LYS A 206 -2.50 -28.79 -24.97
N SER A 207 -1.50 -28.74 -25.83
CA SER A 207 -1.13 -27.58 -26.64
C SER A 207 -1.33 -27.91 -28.12
N GLU A 208 -2.12 -27.10 -28.83
CA GLU A 208 -2.55 -27.36 -30.22
C GLU A 208 -2.22 -26.18 -31.14
N LEU A 209 -1.94 -26.43 -32.42
CA LEU A 209 -1.68 -25.41 -33.44
C LEU A 209 -2.71 -25.47 -34.57
N GLU A 210 -3.38 -24.36 -34.81
CA GLU A 210 -4.10 -24.12 -36.06
C GLU A 210 -3.12 -23.64 -37.14
N ALA A 211 -2.48 -24.60 -37.81
CA ALA A 211 -1.32 -24.36 -38.68
C ALA A 211 -1.58 -23.39 -39.85
N ALA A 212 -2.83 -23.29 -40.33
CA ALA A 212 -3.18 -22.45 -41.48
C ALA A 212 -2.98 -20.95 -41.21
N PHE A 213 -2.95 -20.53 -39.94
CA PHE A 213 -2.81 -19.13 -39.54
C PHE A 213 -1.99 -18.94 -38.25
N GLY A 214 -1.28 -19.99 -37.79
CA GLY A 214 -0.28 -19.88 -36.74
C GLY A 214 -0.83 -19.59 -35.33
N LEU A 215 -2.06 -20.02 -35.01
CA LEU A 215 -2.67 -19.83 -33.70
C LEU A 215 -2.40 -21.04 -32.79
N GLY A 216 -1.68 -20.83 -31.69
CA GLY A 216 -1.50 -21.79 -30.61
C GLY A 216 -2.65 -21.72 -29.58
N ILE A 217 -3.12 -22.88 -29.13
CA ILE A 217 -4.19 -23.04 -28.14
C ILE A 217 -3.66 -23.90 -26.99
N TYR A 218 -3.70 -23.39 -25.77
CA TYR A 218 -3.19 -24.05 -24.56
C TYR A 218 -4.36 -24.32 -23.61
N ALA A 219 -4.69 -25.60 -23.43
CA ALA A 219 -5.82 -26.03 -22.63
C ALA A 219 -5.44 -27.21 -21.72
N LEU A 220 -6.35 -27.53 -20.81
CA LEU A 220 -6.35 -28.82 -20.13
C LEU A 220 -7.22 -29.80 -20.92
N SER A 221 -6.93 -31.09 -20.83
CA SER A 221 -7.83 -32.14 -21.33
C SER A 221 -9.13 -32.21 -20.51
N ALA A 222 -9.08 -31.83 -19.23
CA ALA A 222 -10.19 -31.71 -18.29
C ALA A 222 -9.79 -30.77 -17.15
N ILE A 223 -10.75 -30.09 -16.52
CA ILE A 223 -10.49 -29.35 -15.28
C ILE A 223 -10.13 -30.35 -14.18
N ILE A 224 -9.10 -30.02 -13.40
CA ILE A 224 -8.58 -30.90 -12.34
C ILE A 224 -9.49 -30.76 -11.12
N VAL A 225 -10.17 -31.85 -10.76
CA VAL A 225 -11.06 -31.94 -9.60
C VAL A 225 -10.96 -33.34 -9.00
N ASP A 226 -11.04 -33.43 -7.67
CA ASP A 226 -11.00 -34.71 -6.95
C ASP A 226 -12.35 -35.45 -6.97
N LYS A 227 -13.43 -34.69 -7.14
CA LYS A 227 -14.78 -35.22 -7.29
C LYS A 227 -14.84 -36.11 -8.55
N ALA A 228 -15.33 -37.34 -8.38
CA ALA A 228 -15.48 -38.32 -9.45
C ALA A 228 -16.64 -37.96 -10.41
N GLU A 229 -16.50 -36.86 -11.14
CA GLU A 229 -17.46 -36.39 -12.14
C GLU A 229 -16.74 -35.84 -13.38
N PRO A 230 -17.41 -35.80 -14.55
CA PRO A 230 -16.88 -35.11 -15.70
C PRO A 230 -16.64 -33.62 -15.41
N SER A 231 -15.46 -33.11 -15.79
CA SER A 231 -15.10 -31.70 -15.59
C SER A 231 -14.46 -31.14 -16.86
N GLU A 232 -15.29 -30.64 -17.77
CA GLU A 232 -14.86 -30.20 -19.11
C GLU A 232 -14.07 -28.90 -19.07
N ALA A 233 -12.94 -28.85 -19.80
CA ALA A 233 -12.14 -27.64 -19.98
C ALA A 233 -12.53 -26.93 -21.29
N LEU A 234 -13.47 -25.99 -21.20
CA LEU A 234 -14.08 -25.33 -22.39
C LEU A 234 -13.52 -23.95 -22.73
N LYS A 235 -12.42 -23.56 -22.10
CA LYS A 235 -11.68 -22.33 -22.39
C LYS A 235 -10.18 -22.63 -22.51
N ALA A 236 -9.44 -21.72 -23.11
CA ALA A 236 -8.00 -21.87 -23.34
C ALA A 236 -7.25 -20.53 -23.19
N THR A 237 -5.94 -20.62 -23.10
CA THR A 237 -5.04 -19.50 -23.42
C THR A 237 -4.71 -19.59 -24.92
N THR A 238 -4.63 -18.46 -25.62
CA THR A 238 -4.24 -18.43 -27.04
C THR A 238 -3.01 -17.58 -27.27
N VAL A 239 -2.19 -17.99 -28.24
CA VAL A 239 -1.02 -17.23 -28.68
C VAL A 239 -0.92 -17.23 -30.20
N TRP A 240 -0.65 -16.09 -30.81
CA TRP A 240 -0.44 -15.94 -32.26
C TRP A 240 0.66 -14.92 -32.54
N SER A 241 1.04 -14.76 -33.81
CA SER A 241 2.12 -13.86 -34.21
C SER A 241 1.89 -13.18 -35.55
N ALA A 242 2.66 -12.12 -35.81
CA ALA A 242 2.73 -11.42 -37.09
C ALA A 242 4.13 -10.84 -37.33
N GLY A 243 4.49 -10.59 -38.59
CA GLY A 243 5.75 -9.96 -39.00
C GLY A 243 6.81 -10.91 -39.59
N LEU A 244 6.64 -12.24 -39.41
CA LEU A 244 7.50 -13.26 -40.03
C LEU A 244 6.70 -14.09 -41.05
N ALA A 245 7.21 -14.18 -42.27
CA ALA A 245 6.62 -15.00 -43.32
C ALA A 245 7.10 -16.46 -43.21
N ASN A 246 6.20 -17.41 -43.46
CA ASN A 246 6.51 -18.86 -43.52
C ASN A 246 7.22 -19.42 -42.26
N ALA A 247 6.92 -18.88 -41.08
CA ALA A 247 7.48 -19.41 -39.83
C ALA A 247 6.97 -20.83 -39.56
N LYS A 248 7.84 -21.70 -39.04
CA LYS A 248 7.44 -22.95 -38.36
C LYS A 248 7.14 -22.64 -36.89
N TYR A 249 6.28 -23.44 -36.28
CA TYR A 249 5.85 -23.23 -34.89
C TYR A 249 6.23 -24.40 -33.98
N LEU A 250 6.69 -24.10 -32.77
CA LEU A 250 6.76 -25.06 -31.66
C LEU A 250 5.70 -24.72 -30.62
N LEU A 251 5.07 -25.75 -30.07
CA LEU A 251 4.07 -25.67 -29.01
C LEU A 251 4.64 -26.06 -27.64
N SER A 252 5.91 -26.45 -27.60
CA SER A 252 6.65 -26.91 -26.43
C SER A 252 8.10 -26.43 -26.47
N SER A 253 8.83 -26.70 -25.40
CA SER A 253 10.27 -26.38 -25.29
C SER A 253 11.18 -27.57 -25.64
N LEU A 254 10.63 -28.68 -26.11
CA LEU A 254 11.34 -29.96 -26.32
C LEU A 254 12.50 -29.84 -27.32
N GLN A 255 12.35 -29.00 -28.36
CA GLN A 255 13.32 -28.88 -29.44
C GLN A 255 14.33 -27.72 -29.27
N LEU A 256 14.33 -27.01 -28.12
CA LEU A 256 15.26 -25.89 -27.90
C LEU A 256 16.72 -26.35 -27.90
N ASP A 257 17.04 -27.48 -27.27
CA ASP A 257 18.40 -28.02 -27.27
C ASP A 257 18.82 -28.55 -28.65
N SER A 258 17.88 -29.06 -29.44
CA SER A 258 18.14 -29.42 -30.84
C SER A 258 18.54 -28.19 -31.63
N PHE A 259 17.83 -27.06 -31.48
CA PHE A 259 18.21 -25.79 -32.11
C PHE A 259 19.60 -25.31 -31.68
N ARG A 260 19.91 -25.33 -30.38
CA ARG A 260 21.24 -24.93 -29.85
C ARG A 260 22.38 -25.72 -30.49
N LYS A 261 22.14 -26.98 -30.84
CA LYS A 261 23.13 -27.90 -31.41
C LYS A 261 23.19 -27.86 -32.95
N GLY A 262 22.46 -26.97 -33.60
CA GLY A 262 22.40 -26.91 -35.07
C GLY A 262 21.50 -27.98 -35.70
N GLY A 263 20.63 -28.62 -34.91
CA GLY A 263 19.67 -29.61 -35.38
C GLY A 263 18.47 -29.00 -36.11
N GLU A 264 17.79 -29.80 -36.92
CA GLU A 264 16.58 -29.39 -37.64
C GLU A 264 15.38 -29.25 -36.68
N ILE A 265 14.55 -28.22 -36.92
CA ILE A 265 13.31 -27.98 -36.19
C ILE A 265 12.09 -28.49 -36.97
N LYS A 266 11.28 -29.29 -36.30
CA LYS A 266 10.02 -29.83 -36.79
C LYS A 266 8.85 -29.08 -36.17
N GLN A 267 7.89 -28.70 -37.00
CA GLN A 267 6.67 -28.03 -36.53
C GLN A 267 5.86 -28.97 -35.62
N GLU A 268 5.34 -28.42 -34.54
CA GLU A 268 4.49 -29.12 -33.57
C GLU A 268 3.03 -28.68 -33.74
N THR A 269 2.10 -29.63 -33.74
CA THR A 269 0.65 -29.34 -33.92
C THR A 269 -0.24 -29.85 -32.80
N ASP A 270 0.21 -30.86 -32.05
CA ASP A 270 -0.48 -31.44 -30.88
C ASP A 270 0.59 -31.98 -29.93
N ILE A 271 0.77 -31.33 -28.79
CA ILE A 271 1.68 -31.75 -27.71
C ILE A 271 0.86 -31.96 -26.45
N ARG A 272 1.13 -33.07 -25.75
CA ARG A 272 0.39 -33.51 -24.56
C ARG A 272 1.36 -33.76 -23.43
N ALA A 273 0.88 -33.59 -22.20
CA ALA A 273 1.62 -33.88 -20.98
C ALA A 273 2.91 -33.06 -20.80
N GLU A 274 3.00 -31.88 -21.43
CA GLU A 274 4.18 -31.01 -21.42
C GLU A 274 3.79 -29.56 -21.19
N LYS A 275 4.76 -28.76 -20.72
CA LYS A 275 4.59 -27.31 -20.58
C LYS A 275 4.40 -26.66 -21.96
N GLY A 276 3.34 -25.86 -22.09
CA GLY A 276 3.06 -25.10 -23.31
C GLY A 276 4.14 -24.06 -23.60
N ALA A 277 4.46 -23.88 -24.87
CA ALA A 277 5.32 -22.82 -25.37
C ALA A 277 4.86 -22.39 -26.76
N TYR A 278 5.23 -21.19 -27.22
CA TYR A 278 4.99 -20.72 -28.57
C TYR A 278 6.28 -20.16 -29.13
N PHE A 279 6.94 -20.90 -30.03
CA PHE A 279 8.16 -20.43 -30.70
C PHE A 279 7.96 -20.32 -32.20
N LEU A 280 8.48 -19.22 -32.76
CA LEU A 280 8.59 -18.94 -34.18
C LEU A 280 9.98 -19.33 -34.65
N HIS A 281 10.04 -20.22 -35.63
CA HIS A 281 11.27 -20.56 -36.34
C HIS A 281 11.23 -20.02 -37.76
N ALA A 282 12.16 -19.11 -38.09
CA ALA A 282 12.27 -18.52 -39.42
C ALA A 282 13.73 -18.29 -39.82
N GLU A 283 13.99 -18.32 -41.12
CA GLU A 283 15.24 -17.85 -41.72
C GLU A 283 15.00 -16.47 -42.32
N ILE A 284 15.87 -15.52 -41.99
CA ILE A 284 15.81 -14.16 -42.49
C ILE A 284 17.18 -13.72 -43.03
N SER A 285 17.15 -12.98 -44.13
CA SER A 285 18.27 -12.16 -44.59
C SER A 285 18.11 -10.76 -44.01
N LEU A 286 19.12 -10.32 -43.26
CA LEU A 286 19.13 -9.02 -42.59
C LEU A 286 20.24 -8.16 -43.20
N GLY A 287 19.86 -7.21 -44.05
CA GLY A 287 20.80 -6.29 -44.71
C GLY A 287 21.61 -5.46 -43.71
N ALA A 288 22.72 -4.88 -44.18
CA ALA A 288 23.50 -3.95 -43.38
C ALA A 288 22.63 -2.76 -42.93
N ASP A 289 22.78 -2.34 -41.66
CA ASP A 289 22.08 -1.20 -41.06
C ASP A 289 20.55 -1.26 -41.18
N SER A 290 20.02 -2.49 -41.23
CA SER A 290 18.59 -2.77 -41.32
C SER A 290 18.07 -3.48 -40.07
N GLU A 291 16.74 -3.44 -39.90
CA GLU A 291 16.06 -4.13 -38.82
C GLU A 291 14.94 -5.03 -39.32
N ARG A 292 14.61 -6.05 -38.51
CA ARG A 292 13.44 -6.90 -38.69
C ARG A 292 12.59 -6.86 -37.44
N GLN A 293 11.28 -6.69 -37.62
CA GLN A 293 10.31 -6.61 -36.52
C GLN A 293 9.25 -7.72 -36.64
N TRP A 294 8.80 -8.22 -35.50
CA TRP A 294 7.67 -9.13 -35.39
C TRP A 294 7.02 -9.00 -34.01
N MET A 295 5.84 -9.59 -33.82
CA MET A 295 5.17 -9.63 -32.53
C MET A 295 4.58 -11.00 -32.22
N ILE A 296 4.53 -11.31 -30.93
CA ILE A 296 3.78 -12.43 -30.35
C ILE A 296 2.72 -11.85 -29.43
N VAL A 297 1.49 -12.34 -29.57
CA VAL A 297 0.32 -11.82 -28.85
C VAL A 297 -0.33 -12.97 -28.10
N ALA A 298 -0.54 -12.81 -26.80
CA ALA A 298 -1.04 -13.85 -25.91
C ALA A 298 -2.24 -13.37 -25.08
N GLU A 299 -3.31 -14.14 -25.05
CA GLU A 299 -4.54 -13.81 -24.30
C GLU A 299 -5.04 -15.02 -23.50
N VAL A 300 -5.56 -14.75 -22.30
CA VAL A 300 -6.07 -15.75 -21.36
C VAL A 300 -7.60 -15.85 -21.40
N ASN A 301 -8.16 -16.88 -20.76
CA ASN A 301 -9.61 -17.03 -20.54
C ASN A 301 -10.46 -16.99 -21.85
N GLN A 302 -9.94 -17.55 -22.95
CA GLN A 302 -10.58 -17.49 -24.25
C GLN A 302 -11.63 -18.61 -24.42
N THR A 303 -12.86 -18.22 -24.75
CA THR A 303 -13.92 -19.15 -25.13
C THR A 303 -13.76 -19.57 -26.61
N LYS A 304 -14.45 -20.64 -27.03
CA LYS A 304 -14.51 -20.99 -28.46
C LYS A 304 -15.05 -19.87 -29.34
N ALA A 305 -15.99 -19.05 -28.85
CA ALA A 305 -16.49 -17.88 -29.58
C ALA A 305 -15.40 -16.80 -29.75
N SER A 306 -14.64 -16.53 -28.69
CA SER A 306 -13.50 -15.60 -28.73
C SER A 306 -12.42 -16.06 -29.72
N ILE A 307 -12.10 -17.37 -29.69
CA ILE A 307 -11.14 -18.00 -30.62
C ILE A 307 -11.62 -17.90 -32.08
N ALA A 308 -12.91 -18.12 -32.35
CA ALA A 308 -13.49 -17.98 -33.68
C ALA A 308 -13.42 -16.54 -34.19
N ALA A 309 -13.71 -15.55 -33.33
CA ALA A 309 -13.60 -14.13 -33.66
C ALA A 309 -12.14 -13.72 -33.95
N LEU A 310 -11.19 -14.19 -33.14
CA LEU A 310 -9.75 -14.00 -33.38
C LEU A 310 -9.31 -14.64 -34.70
N THR A 311 -9.75 -15.87 -34.98
CA THR A 311 -9.45 -16.56 -36.23
C THR A 311 -9.96 -15.79 -37.44
N TYR A 312 -11.20 -15.28 -37.37
CA TYR A 312 -11.75 -14.43 -38.42
C TYR A 312 -10.90 -13.17 -38.61
N LEU A 313 -10.46 -12.53 -37.52
CA LEU A 313 -9.62 -11.34 -37.59
C LEU A 313 -8.27 -11.62 -38.27
N ILE A 314 -7.56 -12.68 -37.85
CA ILE A 314 -6.26 -13.06 -38.42
C ILE A 314 -6.38 -13.35 -39.92
N ARG A 315 -7.49 -13.96 -40.35
CA ARG A 315 -7.72 -14.32 -41.76
C ARG A 315 -8.20 -13.14 -42.62
N SER A 316 -8.86 -12.15 -42.03
CA SER A 316 -9.54 -11.07 -42.77
C SER A 316 -8.77 -9.76 -42.84
N LYS A 317 -7.82 -9.52 -41.93
CA LYS A 317 -7.06 -8.26 -41.86
C LYS A 317 -5.67 -8.42 -42.44
N THR A 318 -5.24 -7.41 -43.21
CA THR A 318 -3.93 -7.38 -43.87
C THR A 318 -2.82 -6.79 -43.00
N ASP A 319 -3.15 -5.91 -42.03
CA ASP A 319 -2.16 -5.29 -41.14
C ASP A 319 -2.54 -5.48 -39.66
N LEU A 320 -2.23 -6.67 -39.14
CA LEU A 320 -2.49 -7.03 -37.75
C LEU A 320 -1.58 -6.28 -36.77
N MET A 321 -0.34 -5.95 -37.17
CA MET A 321 0.61 -5.25 -36.31
C MET A 321 0.14 -3.83 -35.99
N ALA A 322 -0.32 -3.07 -37.00
CA ALA A 322 -0.85 -1.73 -36.78
C ALA A 322 -2.08 -1.75 -35.86
N LEU A 323 -2.98 -2.72 -36.05
CA LEU A 323 -4.19 -2.85 -35.24
C LEU A 323 -3.90 -3.13 -33.76
N VAL A 324 -2.90 -3.98 -33.48
CA VAL A 324 -2.47 -4.27 -32.11
C VAL A 324 -1.78 -3.06 -31.50
N GLN A 325 -0.91 -2.38 -32.25
CA GLN A 325 -0.21 -1.18 -31.77
C GLN A 325 -1.19 -0.05 -31.43
N GLU A 326 -2.24 0.15 -32.23
CA GLU A 326 -3.29 1.14 -31.96
C GLU A 326 -3.97 0.89 -30.60
N ASP A 327 -4.28 -0.36 -30.26
CA ASP A 327 -4.91 -0.71 -28.97
C ASP A 327 -3.93 -0.57 -27.79
N VAL A 328 -2.63 -0.84 -28.00
CA VAL A 328 -1.57 -0.56 -27.01
C VAL A 328 -1.46 0.94 -26.71
N GLU A 329 -1.48 1.78 -27.75
CA GLU A 329 -1.46 3.24 -27.56
C GLU A 329 -2.76 3.77 -26.95
N ASN A 330 -3.89 3.12 -27.23
CA ASN A 330 -5.16 3.39 -26.58
C ASN A 330 -5.12 3.10 -25.08
N GLY A 331 -4.48 2.01 -24.64
CA GLY A 331 -4.27 1.72 -23.23
C GLY A 331 -3.38 2.76 -22.53
N SER A 332 -2.30 3.19 -23.21
CA SER A 332 -1.42 4.26 -22.70
C SER A 332 -2.17 5.59 -22.53
N ARG A 333 -3.10 5.90 -23.44
CA ARG A 333 -3.95 7.10 -23.36
C ARG A 333 -4.94 7.04 -22.20
N GLN A 334 -5.62 5.90 -22.01
CA GLN A 334 -6.56 5.71 -20.90
C GLN A 334 -5.84 5.78 -19.55
N LEU A 335 -4.63 5.20 -19.44
CA LEU A 335 -3.83 5.29 -18.21
C LEU A 335 -3.45 6.74 -17.89
N LEU A 336 -3.07 7.51 -18.92
CA LEU A 336 -2.78 8.94 -18.79
C LEU A 336 -4.03 9.71 -18.33
N GLU A 337 -5.20 9.42 -18.88
CA GLU A 337 -6.49 10.04 -18.49
C GLU A 337 -6.84 9.74 -17.03
N LEU A 338 -6.74 8.47 -16.60
CA LEU A 338 -6.98 8.06 -15.20
C LEU A 338 -6.08 8.83 -14.23
N ASN A 339 -4.79 8.92 -14.53
CA ASN A 339 -3.82 9.55 -13.63
C ASN A 339 -3.87 11.08 -13.68
N ALA A 340 -4.18 11.67 -14.84
CA ALA A 340 -4.37 13.11 -14.98
C ALA A 340 -5.57 13.61 -14.16
N ALA A 341 -6.63 12.79 -14.06
CA ALA A 341 -7.80 13.11 -13.25
C ALA A 341 -7.49 13.22 -11.74
N ALA A 342 -6.39 12.59 -11.29
CA ALA A 342 -5.85 12.64 -9.93
C ALA A 342 -4.58 13.50 -9.81
N ASP A 343 -4.47 14.53 -10.66
CA ASP A 343 -3.38 15.50 -10.66
C ASP A 343 -1.96 14.91 -10.81
N GLY A 344 -1.84 13.80 -11.54
CA GLY A 344 -0.56 13.11 -11.78
C GLY A 344 0.36 13.78 -12.79
N LEU A 345 -0.01 14.91 -13.40
CA LEU A 345 0.76 15.57 -14.46
C LEU A 345 1.50 16.81 -13.96
N GLN A 346 2.82 16.81 -14.15
CA GLN A 346 3.69 17.95 -13.86
C GLN A 346 4.75 18.13 -14.96
N LEU A 347 5.17 19.38 -15.16
CA LEU A 347 6.29 19.74 -16.00
C LEU A 347 7.16 20.79 -15.32
N THR A 348 8.24 20.31 -14.72
CA THR A 348 9.33 21.10 -14.15
C THR A 348 10.64 20.86 -14.90
N ALA A 349 11.72 21.51 -14.48
CA ALA A 349 13.07 21.21 -14.97
C ALA A 349 13.52 19.79 -14.59
N ASP A 350 13.04 19.25 -13.47
CA ASP A 350 13.39 17.93 -12.97
C ASP A 350 12.42 16.85 -13.48
N LYS A 351 12.84 16.18 -14.57
CA LYS A 351 12.06 15.11 -15.17
C LYS A 351 11.91 13.86 -14.30
N LEU A 352 12.83 13.61 -13.35
CA LEU A 352 12.73 12.46 -12.47
C LEU A 352 11.63 12.68 -11.44
N ARG A 353 11.57 13.87 -10.85
CA ARG A 353 10.47 14.28 -9.96
C ARG A 353 9.11 14.22 -10.66
N ASN A 354 8.99 14.72 -11.89
CA ASN A 354 7.75 14.63 -12.67
C ASN A 354 7.31 13.17 -12.88
N THR A 355 8.26 12.29 -13.21
CA THR A 355 8.01 10.85 -13.41
C THR A 355 7.63 10.16 -12.10
N ARG A 356 8.28 10.52 -10.99
CA ARG A 356 7.99 9.99 -9.66
C ARG A 356 6.60 10.43 -9.19
N HIS A 357 6.23 11.70 -9.38
CA HIS A 357 4.89 12.20 -9.05
C HIS A 357 3.81 11.43 -9.84
N PHE A 358 4.03 11.23 -11.14
CA PHE A 358 3.14 10.40 -11.97
C PHE A 358 2.99 8.98 -11.39
N ALA A 359 4.10 8.31 -11.07
CA ALA A 359 4.07 6.97 -10.49
C ALA A 359 3.36 6.95 -9.12
N ASN A 360 3.64 7.93 -8.26
CA ASN A 360 3.01 8.06 -6.95
C ASN A 360 1.49 8.21 -7.06
N SER A 361 1.01 9.15 -7.89
CA SER A 361 -0.43 9.32 -8.15
C SER A 361 -1.06 8.05 -8.71
N LEU A 362 -0.38 7.37 -9.63
CA LEU A 362 -0.90 6.16 -10.25
C LEU A 362 -1.05 5.02 -9.23
N PHE A 363 -0.03 4.76 -8.42
CA PHE A 363 -0.11 3.72 -7.39
C PHE A 363 -1.10 4.08 -6.26
N ASN A 364 -1.32 5.38 -6.00
CA ASN A 364 -2.38 5.84 -5.09
C ASN A 364 -3.76 5.47 -5.61
N ILE A 365 -4.07 5.78 -6.87
CA ILE A 365 -5.38 5.47 -7.47
C ILE A 365 -5.57 3.99 -7.81
N MET A 366 -4.48 3.23 -8.04
CA MET A 366 -4.58 1.77 -8.16
C MET A 366 -4.97 1.13 -6.83
N ARG A 367 -4.50 1.65 -5.70
CA ARG A 367 -4.79 1.06 -4.38
C ARG A 367 -6.10 1.59 -3.77
N GLY A 368 -6.38 2.89 -3.90
CA GLY A 368 -7.56 3.54 -3.32
C GLY A 368 -8.73 3.77 -4.29
N GLY A 369 -8.50 3.63 -5.60
CA GLY A 369 -9.46 3.94 -6.65
C GLY A 369 -9.38 5.39 -7.16
N ILE A 370 -10.12 5.65 -8.23
CA ILE A 370 -10.34 6.98 -8.82
C ILE A 370 -11.83 7.13 -9.15
N PHE A 371 -12.37 8.34 -9.02
CA PHE A 371 -13.76 8.62 -9.37
C PHE A 371 -13.99 8.47 -10.87
N ASP A 372 -15.17 7.98 -11.25
CA ASP A 372 -15.45 7.57 -12.63
C ASP A 372 -15.36 8.71 -13.65
N ASP A 373 -16.10 9.79 -13.42
CA ASP A 373 -16.20 10.97 -14.29
C ASP A 373 -16.54 12.23 -13.48
N GLY A 374 -15.51 12.94 -13.01
CA GLY A 374 -15.71 14.14 -12.18
C GLY A 374 -16.62 13.87 -10.97
N TYR A 375 -17.73 14.61 -10.90
CA TYR A 375 -18.79 14.42 -9.91
C TYR A 375 -20.09 13.84 -10.51
N THR A 376 -20.01 13.22 -11.69
CA THR A 376 -21.13 12.57 -12.37
C THR A 376 -21.39 11.18 -11.77
N ILE A 377 -22.66 10.85 -11.57
CA ILE A 377 -23.14 9.58 -11.04
C ILE A 377 -24.05 8.91 -12.07
N GLU A 378 -23.84 7.63 -12.31
CA GLU A 378 -24.74 6.80 -13.10
C GLU A 378 -25.89 6.28 -12.24
N LYS A 379 -27.14 6.56 -12.66
CA LYS A 379 -28.33 6.10 -11.96
C LYS A 379 -28.35 4.58 -11.78
N ALA A 380 -28.01 3.83 -12.82
CA ALA A 380 -28.06 2.37 -12.78
C ALA A 380 -27.15 1.78 -11.69
N ASP A 381 -25.96 2.35 -11.51
CA ASP A 381 -25.02 1.90 -10.49
C ASP A 381 -25.43 2.35 -9.08
N PHE A 382 -25.91 3.59 -8.93
CA PHE A 382 -26.45 4.08 -7.66
C PHE A 382 -27.65 3.25 -7.18
N LEU A 383 -28.58 2.89 -8.08
CA LEU A 383 -29.72 2.03 -7.75
C LEU A 383 -29.28 0.63 -7.30
N LYS A 384 -28.27 0.05 -7.97
CA LYS A 384 -27.71 -1.25 -7.62
C LYS A 384 -27.03 -1.22 -6.25
N TYR A 385 -26.29 -0.16 -5.95
CA TYR A 385 -25.72 0.10 -4.63
C TYR A 385 -26.83 0.17 -3.58
N LEU A 386 -27.84 1.02 -3.80
CA LEU A 386 -28.91 1.23 -2.82
C LEU A 386 -29.70 -0.06 -2.54
N SER A 387 -29.96 -0.88 -3.59
CA SER A 387 -30.64 -2.16 -3.43
C SER A 387 -29.85 -3.18 -2.60
N LYS A 388 -28.52 -3.10 -2.62
CA LYS A 388 -27.64 -3.96 -1.82
C LYS A 388 -27.42 -3.41 -0.41
N ALA A 389 -27.39 -2.09 -0.27
CA ALA A 389 -27.19 -1.42 1.01
C ALA A 389 -28.42 -1.59 1.91
N ASN A 390 -29.61 -1.24 1.40
CA ASN A 390 -30.86 -1.35 2.13
C ASN A 390 -32.05 -1.55 1.17
N THR A 391 -32.56 -2.77 1.14
CA THR A 391 -33.66 -3.19 0.25
C THR A 391 -34.95 -2.42 0.54
N GLU A 392 -35.23 -2.10 1.81
CA GLU A 392 -36.45 -1.38 2.20
C GLU A 392 -36.38 0.09 1.77
N VAL A 393 -35.25 0.76 2.02
CA VAL A 393 -35.03 2.14 1.54
C VAL A 393 -35.11 2.20 0.01
N TYR A 394 -34.47 1.25 -0.68
CA TYR A 394 -34.56 1.16 -2.14
C TYR A 394 -36.02 1.06 -2.64
N GLN A 395 -36.84 0.21 -2.02
CA GLN A 395 -38.25 0.06 -2.37
C GLN A 395 -39.07 1.33 -2.06
N GLN A 396 -38.88 1.93 -0.88
CA GLN A 396 -39.57 3.15 -0.45
C GLN A 396 -39.25 4.35 -1.37
N LYS A 397 -38.00 4.46 -1.84
CA LYS A 397 -37.53 5.60 -2.63
C LYS A 397 -37.65 5.41 -4.14
N ASN A 398 -38.09 4.23 -4.60
CA ASN A 398 -38.15 3.89 -6.02
C ASN A 398 -38.85 4.95 -6.90
N ALA A 399 -39.97 5.55 -6.44
CA ALA A 399 -40.67 6.59 -7.19
C ALA A 399 -39.83 7.87 -7.38
N GLY A 400 -39.20 8.37 -6.32
CA GLY A 400 -38.34 9.57 -6.37
C GLY A 400 -37.05 9.33 -7.14
N LEU A 401 -36.45 8.16 -6.96
CA LEU A 401 -35.26 7.73 -7.71
C LEU A 401 -35.54 7.58 -9.21
N ASN A 402 -36.74 7.16 -9.58
CA ASN A 402 -37.13 7.07 -10.99
C ASN A 402 -37.20 8.42 -11.70
N ALA A 403 -37.39 9.53 -10.97
CA ALA A 403 -37.39 10.88 -11.51
C ALA A 403 -35.98 11.42 -11.87
N LEU A 404 -34.92 10.81 -11.32
CA LEU A 404 -33.53 11.15 -11.69
C LEU A 404 -33.26 10.78 -13.16
N SER A 405 -32.49 11.61 -13.85
CA SER A 405 -31.98 11.32 -15.20
C SER A 405 -31.01 10.12 -15.19
N GLY A 406 -30.68 9.59 -16.37
CA GLY A 406 -29.77 8.45 -16.50
C GLY A 406 -28.39 8.69 -15.85
N THR A 407 -27.94 9.94 -15.87
CA THR A 407 -26.82 10.46 -15.09
C THR A 407 -27.23 11.74 -14.37
N PHE A 408 -26.60 12.03 -13.23
CA PHE A 408 -26.82 13.25 -12.43
C PHE A 408 -25.55 13.60 -11.66
N SER A 409 -25.42 14.83 -11.13
CA SER A 409 -24.25 15.23 -10.34
C SER A 409 -24.37 14.84 -8.86
N LEU A 410 -23.23 14.79 -8.16
CA LEU A 410 -23.17 14.65 -6.70
C LEU A 410 -24.02 15.72 -5.99
N SER A 411 -23.95 16.98 -6.46
CA SER A 411 -24.76 18.07 -5.90
C SER A 411 -26.27 17.81 -6.04
N GLN A 412 -26.72 17.31 -7.19
CA GLN A 412 -28.12 16.94 -7.40
C GLN A 412 -28.54 15.77 -6.50
N LEU A 413 -27.67 14.78 -6.29
CA LEU A 413 -27.93 13.70 -5.35
C LEU A 413 -28.12 14.24 -3.93
N TRP A 414 -27.27 15.16 -3.50
CA TRP A 414 -27.35 15.77 -2.18
C TRP A 414 -28.57 16.66 -2.01
N GLU A 415 -28.96 17.43 -3.03
CA GLU A 415 -30.21 18.20 -3.02
C GLU A 415 -31.43 17.28 -2.81
N VAL A 416 -31.49 16.16 -3.55
CA VAL A 416 -32.56 15.16 -3.43
C VAL A 416 -32.53 14.47 -2.07
N ALA A 417 -31.34 14.12 -1.57
CA ALA A 417 -31.18 13.51 -0.25
C ALA A 417 -31.63 14.47 0.86
N ASN A 418 -31.15 15.72 0.85
CA ASN A 418 -31.44 16.71 1.88
C ASN A 418 -32.93 17.11 1.93
N ALA A 419 -33.63 17.09 0.80
CA ALA A 419 -35.06 17.33 0.70
C ALA A 419 -35.93 16.15 1.20
N ASP A 420 -35.35 14.97 1.39
CA ASP A 420 -36.04 13.79 1.91
C ASP A 420 -36.08 13.82 3.46
N GLU A 421 -37.07 13.16 4.07
CA GLU A 421 -37.16 13.02 5.53
C GLU A 421 -36.51 11.73 6.06
N ASN A 422 -36.24 10.75 5.18
CA ASN A 422 -35.63 9.47 5.52
C ASN A 422 -34.11 9.62 5.66
N THR A 423 -33.64 9.55 6.90
CA THR A 423 -32.22 9.70 7.26
C THR A 423 -31.33 8.53 6.83
N ASP A 424 -31.87 7.33 6.61
CA ASP A 424 -31.09 6.22 6.03
C ASP A 424 -30.80 6.48 4.54
N PHE A 425 -31.77 7.01 3.81
CA PHE A 425 -31.54 7.42 2.42
C PHE A 425 -30.51 8.55 2.36
N LYS A 426 -30.59 9.56 3.24
CA LYS A 426 -29.58 10.62 3.33
C LYS A 426 -28.19 10.05 3.55
N ARG A 427 -28.01 9.21 4.57
CA ARG A 427 -26.75 8.54 4.88
C ARG A 427 -26.20 7.79 3.67
N LEU A 428 -27.02 6.91 3.07
CA LEU A 428 -26.58 6.09 1.94
C LEU A 428 -26.23 6.92 0.70
N ALA A 429 -26.94 8.01 0.44
CA ALA A 429 -26.62 8.96 -0.62
C ALA A 429 -25.31 9.72 -0.35
N MET A 430 -25.05 10.10 0.92
CA MET A 430 -23.80 10.75 1.33
C MET A 430 -22.62 9.79 1.26
N GLU A 431 -22.76 8.52 1.64
CA GLU A 431 -21.69 7.51 1.60
C GLU A 431 -21.29 7.05 0.19
N TYR A 432 -22.14 7.27 -0.81
CA TYR A 432 -21.94 6.73 -2.14
C TYR A 432 -20.74 7.36 -2.85
N MET A 433 -19.79 6.50 -3.27
CA MET A 433 -18.59 6.90 -4.02
C MET A 433 -18.46 6.05 -5.30
N PRO A 434 -18.59 6.65 -6.51
CA PRO A 434 -18.45 5.95 -7.78
C PRO A 434 -16.97 5.71 -8.16
N LEU A 435 -16.23 5.03 -7.28
CA LEU A 435 -14.82 4.70 -7.53
C LEU A 435 -14.68 3.51 -8.49
N LYS A 436 -13.62 3.54 -9.29
CA LYS A 436 -13.15 2.44 -10.15
C LYS A 436 -11.64 2.26 -9.99
N PHE A 437 -11.08 1.30 -10.71
CA PHE A 437 -9.63 1.06 -10.83
C PHE A 437 -8.90 0.55 -9.57
N SER A 438 -9.55 0.63 -8.40
CA SER A 438 -8.98 0.10 -7.16
C SER A 438 -8.76 -1.42 -7.21
N ARG A 439 -7.74 -1.87 -6.48
CA ARG A 439 -7.43 -3.29 -6.27
C ARG A 439 -6.62 -3.45 -4.98
N ARG A 440 -6.76 -4.62 -4.33
CA ARG A 440 -5.80 -5.02 -3.28
C ARG A 440 -4.39 -5.13 -3.84
N HIS A 441 -3.42 -4.74 -3.01
CA HIS A 441 -2.01 -4.65 -3.38
C HIS A 441 -1.23 -5.97 -3.21
N GLY A 442 -1.89 -7.09 -3.55
CA GLY A 442 -1.24 -8.39 -3.62
C GLY A 442 -0.38 -8.55 -4.86
N ASP A 443 0.79 -9.17 -4.69
CA ASP A 443 1.76 -9.46 -5.74
C ASP A 443 2.78 -10.53 -5.27
N PRO A 444 3.65 -11.07 -6.13
CA PRO A 444 4.64 -12.10 -5.78
C PRO A 444 5.58 -11.77 -4.61
N SER A 445 5.84 -10.48 -4.34
CA SER A 445 6.64 -10.01 -3.21
C SER A 445 5.81 -9.70 -1.95
N ARG A 446 4.47 -9.78 -2.07
CA ARG A 446 3.45 -9.69 -1.01
C ARG A 446 2.47 -10.86 -1.11
N PRO A 447 2.95 -12.12 -1.09
CA PRO A 447 2.15 -13.30 -1.48
C PRO A 447 0.99 -13.62 -0.51
N TRP A 448 1.03 -13.10 0.72
CA TRP A 448 -0.07 -13.21 1.70
C TRP A 448 -1.29 -12.36 1.32
N ASN A 449 -1.12 -11.35 0.47
CA ASN A 449 -2.22 -10.54 -0.03
C ASN A 449 -2.77 -11.13 -1.33
N ARG A 450 -4.03 -11.59 -1.33
CA ARG A 450 -4.75 -11.89 -2.57
C ARG A 450 -5.15 -10.59 -3.26
N PHE A 451 -4.99 -10.52 -4.58
CA PHE A 451 -5.43 -9.40 -5.39
C PHE A 451 -6.46 -9.82 -6.44
N SER A 452 -7.34 -8.90 -6.82
CA SER A 452 -8.19 -9.02 -8.00
C SER A 452 -8.44 -7.65 -8.59
N ILE A 453 -8.22 -7.50 -9.90
CA ILE A 453 -8.49 -6.28 -10.67
C ILE A 453 -9.87 -6.41 -11.29
N ASN A 454 -10.89 -6.00 -10.53
CA ASN A 454 -12.29 -6.12 -10.94
C ASN A 454 -12.77 -4.83 -11.62
N THR A 455 -12.12 -4.40 -12.69
CA THR A 455 -12.48 -3.17 -13.41
C THR A 455 -13.58 -3.36 -14.45
N GLU A 456 -13.82 -4.60 -14.87
CA GLU A 456 -14.80 -4.96 -15.90
C GLU A 456 -15.53 -6.27 -15.55
N THR A 457 -16.78 -6.37 -15.97
CA THR A 457 -17.58 -7.61 -15.96
C THR A 457 -17.12 -8.57 -17.06
N GLU A 458 -17.60 -9.81 -17.05
CA GLU A 458 -17.26 -10.79 -18.10
C GLU A 458 -17.73 -10.36 -19.50
N ASP A 459 -18.79 -9.56 -19.60
CA ASP A 459 -19.27 -8.96 -20.85
C ASP A 459 -18.57 -7.62 -21.20
N GLY A 460 -17.53 -7.23 -20.45
CA GLY A 460 -16.67 -6.07 -20.75
C GLY A 460 -17.25 -4.72 -20.33
N LYS A 461 -18.30 -4.69 -19.50
CA LYS A 461 -18.84 -3.44 -18.93
C LYS A 461 -17.97 -2.98 -17.78
N LYS A 462 -17.79 -1.66 -17.62
CA LYS A 462 -17.08 -1.09 -16.48
C LYS A 462 -17.72 -1.51 -15.16
N VAL A 463 -16.88 -1.65 -14.14
CA VAL A 463 -17.29 -1.93 -12.76
C VAL A 463 -16.87 -0.76 -11.89
N LEU A 464 -17.85 -0.17 -11.19
CA LEU A 464 -17.62 0.80 -10.13
C LEU A 464 -17.65 0.04 -8.82
N ASP A 465 -16.47 -0.23 -8.25
CA ASP A 465 -16.32 -0.99 -7.03
C ASP A 465 -14.98 -0.66 -6.35
N TYR A 466 -14.95 -0.85 -5.04
CA TYR A 466 -13.74 -0.72 -4.25
C TYR A 466 -13.75 -1.64 -3.04
N GLU A 467 -12.56 -2.14 -2.71
CA GLU A 467 -12.28 -2.79 -1.44
C GLU A 467 -10.86 -2.45 -0.99
N GLY A 468 -10.69 -2.29 0.33
CA GLY A 468 -9.37 -2.04 0.89
C GLY A 468 -9.35 -2.23 2.39
N ASN A 469 -8.20 -2.65 2.92
CA ASN A 469 -7.96 -2.62 4.34
C ASN A 469 -8.07 -1.17 4.83
N TRP A 470 -8.62 -0.98 6.03
CA TRP A 470 -9.02 0.29 6.60
C TRP A 470 -7.95 1.39 6.43
N ARG A 471 -6.77 1.16 7.00
CA ARG A 471 -5.65 2.09 6.95
C ARG A 471 -5.24 2.44 5.52
N ASP A 472 -5.11 1.42 4.67
CA ASP A 472 -4.58 1.59 3.32
C ASP A 472 -5.46 2.51 2.48
N ILE A 473 -6.76 2.24 2.46
CA ILE A 473 -7.70 2.95 1.57
C ILE A 473 -7.99 4.37 2.05
N PHE A 474 -8.17 4.59 3.36
CA PHE A 474 -8.38 5.93 3.89
C PHE A 474 -7.13 6.81 3.74
N GLN A 475 -5.93 6.25 3.84
CA GLN A 475 -4.69 6.97 3.51
C GLN A 475 -4.62 7.36 2.03
N ASN A 476 -5.05 6.49 1.11
CA ASN A 476 -5.07 6.85 -0.31
C ASN A 476 -6.13 7.92 -0.62
N TRP A 477 -7.28 7.86 0.07
CA TRP A 477 -8.36 8.82 -0.07
C TRP A 477 -7.98 10.22 0.42
N GLU A 478 -7.10 10.34 1.41
CA GLU A 478 -6.56 11.65 1.84
C GLU A 478 -5.88 12.38 0.67
N ALA A 479 -5.02 11.69 -0.08
CA ALA A 479 -4.39 12.27 -1.26
C ALA A 479 -5.41 12.48 -2.40
N LEU A 480 -6.34 11.55 -2.61
CA LEU A 480 -7.36 11.66 -3.66
C LEU A 480 -8.31 12.83 -3.45
N ALA A 481 -8.65 13.16 -2.19
CA ALA A 481 -9.55 14.24 -1.83
C ALA A 481 -9.04 15.60 -2.33
N HIS A 482 -7.73 15.81 -2.45
CA HIS A 482 -7.15 17.06 -2.98
C HIS A 482 -7.51 17.28 -4.46
N SER A 483 -7.72 16.21 -5.23
CA SER A 483 -8.17 16.28 -6.63
C SER A 483 -9.69 16.29 -6.78
N TYR A 484 -10.42 15.85 -5.75
CA TYR A 484 -11.88 15.76 -5.70
C TYR A 484 -12.46 16.24 -4.35
N PRO A 485 -12.31 17.52 -3.98
CA PRO A 485 -12.65 17.97 -2.64
C PRO A 485 -14.12 17.75 -2.25
N ALA A 486 -15.05 17.79 -3.20
CA ALA A 486 -16.48 17.65 -2.91
C ALA A 486 -16.88 16.23 -2.47
N PHE A 487 -16.01 15.22 -2.57
CA PHE A 487 -16.28 13.88 -2.02
C PHE A 487 -15.83 13.70 -0.56
N ILE A 488 -15.27 14.74 0.08
CA ILE A 488 -14.77 14.61 1.45
C ILE A 488 -15.86 14.21 2.45
N ASP A 489 -17.08 14.74 2.32
CA ASP A 489 -18.23 14.32 3.13
C ASP A 489 -18.47 12.81 2.98
N SER A 490 -18.44 12.28 1.75
CA SER A 490 -18.62 10.85 1.50
C SER A 490 -17.56 9.99 2.18
N MET A 491 -16.30 10.42 2.16
CA MET A 491 -15.20 9.73 2.83
C MET A 491 -15.37 9.75 4.36
N ILE A 492 -15.78 10.89 4.94
CA ILE A 492 -16.04 11.05 6.38
C ILE A 492 -17.23 10.19 6.82
N PHE A 493 -18.34 10.23 6.08
CA PHE A 493 -19.51 9.39 6.36
C PHE A 493 -19.14 7.92 6.28
N LYS A 494 -18.40 7.49 5.24
CA LYS A 494 -17.95 6.11 5.11
C LYS A 494 -17.07 5.67 6.27
N PHE A 495 -16.14 6.52 6.71
CA PHE A 495 -15.28 6.26 7.86
C PHE A 495 -16.12 6.13 9.14
N LEU A 496 -16.89 7.17 9.47
CA LEU A 496 -17.60 7.24 10.75
C LEU A 496 -18.71 6.20 10.85
N ASN A 497 -19.50 5.96 9.80
CA ASN A 497 -20.59 4.99 9.85
C ASN A 497 -20.10 3.53 9.90
N ALA A 498 -18.86 3.29 9.50
CA ALA A 498 -18.18 2.02 9.72
C ALA A 498 -17.46 1.93 11.08
N THR A 499 -17.36 3.02 11.85
CA THR A 499 -16.83 3.01 13.23
C THR A 499 -17.87 2.42 14.20
N THR A 500 -17.43 1.53 15.09
CA THR A 500 -18.24 0.87 16.12
C THR A 500 -18.54 1.78 17.30
N PHE A 501 -19.51 1.43 18.14
CA PHE A 501 -19.92 2.27 19.28
C PHE A 501 -18.85 2.35 20.38
N ASP A 502 -18.01 1.32 20.49
CA ASP A 502 -16.85 1.25 21.38
C ASP A 502 -15.58 1.92 20.79
N GLY A 503 -15.73 2.68 19.69
CA GLY A 503 -14.70 3.59 19.18
C GLY A 503 -13.62 2.92 18.33
N TYR A 504 -13.93 1.81 17.67
CA TYR A 504 -13.04 1.07 16.76
C TYR A 504 -13.69 0.84 15.39
N ASN A 505 -13.20 -0.12 14.61
CA ASN A 505 -13.68 -0.36 13.26
C ASN A 505 -13.35 -1.77 12.74
N PRO A 506 -14.11 -2.28 11.76
CA PRO A 506 -13.73 -3.47 11.00
C PRO A 506 -12.41 -3.26 10.23
N TYR A 507 -11.75 -4.35 9.85
CA TYR A 507 -10.45 -4.28 9.18
C TYR A 507 -10.53 -3.85 7.71
N ARG A 508 -11.70 -4.00 7.06
CA ARG A 508 -11.88 -3.72 5.62
C ARG A 508 -13.16 -2.94 5.36
N VAL A 509 -13.09 -1.99 4.42
CA VAL A 509 -14.26 -1.31 3.86
C VAL A 509 -14.43 -1.68 2.39
N THR A 510 -15.68 -1.75 1.95
CA THR A 510 -16.08 -2.05 0.57
C THR A 510 -17.14 -1.07 0.11
N LYS A 511 -17.43 -1.02 -1.19
CA LYS A 511 -18.57 -0.24 -1.71
C LYS A 511 -19.88 -0.63 -1.04
N ASP A 512 -20.09 -1.94 -0.85
CA ASP A 512 -21.32 -2.48 -0.27
C ASP A 512 -21.39 -2.28 1.25
N GLY A 513 -20.28 -2.04 1.95
CA GLY A 513 -20.27 -1.89 3.41
C GLY A 513 -18.87 -2.06 4.01
N PHE A 514 -18.71 -3.09 4.83
CA PHE A 514 -17.47 -3.44 5.51
C PHE A 514 -17.45 -4.93 5.90
N ASP A 515 -16.23 -5.46 6.08
CA ASP A 515 -15.97 -6.84 6.48
C ASP A 515 -15.11 -6.89 7.74
N TRP A 516 -15.41 -7.80 8.66
CA TRP A 516 -14.60 -8.11 9.84
C TRP A 516 -13.85 -9.43 9.66
N GLU A 517 -12.79 -9.64 10.44
CA GLU A 517 -12.09 -10.93 10.48
C GLU A 517 -12.90 -11.93 11.32
N ILE A 518 -12.80 -13.21 10.97
CA ILE A 518 -13.38 -14.34 11.71
C ILE A 518 -12.24 -15.26 12.16
N ILE A 519 -12.47 -16.04 13.22
CA ILE A 519 -11.51 -17.04 13.71
C ILE A 519 -11.63 -18.31 12.84
N GLU A 520 -10.54 -18.71 12.19
CA GLU A 520 -10.42 -19.97 11.45
C GLU A 520 -9.59 -20.96 12.30
N PRO A 521 -10.19 -22.04 12.83
CA PRO A 521 -9.51 -22.94 13.78
C PRO A 521 -8.22 -23.59 13.24
N ASP A 522 -8.13 -23.77 11.92
CA ASP A 522 -7.00 -24.41 11.25
C ASP A 522 -5.94 -23.40 10.76
N ASP A 523 -6.18 -22.09 10.87
CA ASP A 523 -5.22 -21.04 10.52
C ASP A 523 -4.62 -20.41 11.80
N PRO A 524 -3.37 -20.73 12.16
CA PRO A 524 -2.72 -20.15 13.35
C PRO A 524 -2.49 -18.63 13.23
N TRP A 525 -2.69 -18.03 12.05
CA TRP A 525 -2.65 -16.59 11.82
C TRP A 525 -4.04 -15.93 11.85
N SER A 526 -5.09 -16.70 12.07
CA SER A 526 -6.46 -16.20 12.21
C SER A 526 -6.77 -15.87 13.67
N TYR A 527 -6.63 -14.60 14.01
CA TYR A 527 -7.06 -14.01 15.28
C TYR A 527 -8.02 -12.85 14.98
N ILE A 528 -8.65 -12.21 15.97
CA ILE A 528 -9.52 -11.04 15.77
C ILE A 528 -9.11 -9.89 16.70
N GLY A 529 -9.50 -8.65 16.39
CA GLY A 529 -9.24 -7.50 17.25
C GLY A 529 -9.31 -6.17 16.51
N TYR A 530 -8.88 -5.10 17.17
CA TYR A 530 -8.91 -3.74 16.65
C TYR A 530 -7.54 -3.08 16.72
N TRP A 531 -7.04 -2.55 15.60
CA TRP A 531 -5.77 -1.85 15.57
C TRP A 531 -5.88 -0.47 16.23
N GLY A 532 -4.93 -0.14 17.11
CA GLY A 532 -4.96 1.09 17.92
C GLY A 532 -4.89 2.38 17.10
N ASP A 533 -4.21 2.36 15.95
CA ASP A 533 -3.95 3.53 15.11
C ASP A 533 -5.11 3.87 14.14
N HIS A 534 -6.05 2.94 13.91
CA HIS A 534 -7.03 3.04 12.82
C HIS A 534 -7.99 4.23 12.90
N GLN A 535 -8.13 4.89 14.05
CA GLN A 535 -9.16 5.91 14.24
C GLN A 535 -8.60 7.34 14.11
N ILE A 536 -7.80 7.77 15.07
CA ILE A 536 -7.53 9.18 15.35
C ILE A 536 -6.90 9.91 14.17
N ILE A 537 -5.71 9.49 13.73
CA ILE A 537 -4.95 10.27 12.75
C ILE A 537 -5.60 10.24 11.35
N TYR A 538 -6.15 9.09 10.94
CA TYR A 538 -6.75 8.96 9.61
C TYR A 538 -8.07 9.74 9.50
N LEU A 539 -8.90 9.72 10.54
CA LEU A 539 -10.08 10.56 10.63
C LEU A 539 -9.69 12.04 10.63
N LEU A 540 -8.70 12.42 11.46
CA LEU A 540 -8.27 13.80 11.60
C LEU A 540 -7.88 14.43 10.28
N LYS A 541 -7.15 13.71 9.41
CA LYS A 541 -6.75 14.27 8.12
C LYS A 541 -7.95 14.63 7.24
N PHE A 542 -9.05 13.88 7.32
CA PHE A 542 -10.29 14.26 6.63
C PHE A 542 -11.00 15.44 7.30
N LEU A 543 -11.01 15.49 8.64
CA LEU A 543 -11.62 16.59 9.39
C LEU A 543 -10.89 17.93 9.17
N GLU A 544 -9.56 17.91 9.16
CA GLU A 544 -8.74 19.08 8.79
C GLU A 544 -9.04 19.51 7.35
N PHE A 545 -9.10 18.56 6.42
CA PHE A 545 -9.38 18.85 5.01
C PHE A 545 -10.75 19.50 4.80
N ILE A 546 -11.82 18.92 5.35
CA ILE A 546 -13.17 19.46 5.16
C ILE A 546 -13.32 20.84 5.82
N GLU A 547 -12.71 21.08 6.99
CA GLU A 547 -12.82 22.38 7.67
C GLU A 547 -12.05 23.48 6.90
N ASP A 548 -10.94 23.13 6.26
CA ASP A 548 -10.20 24.06 5.41
C ASP A 548 -10.95 24.39 4.11
N HIS A 549 -11.62 23.42 3.48
CA HIS A 549 -12.33 23.60 2.20
C HIS A 549 -13.77 24.12 2.35
N TYR A 550 -14.46 23.69 3.40
CA TYR A 550 -15.88 23.94 3.65
C TYR A 550 -16.06 24.31 5.14
N PRO A 551 -15.59 25.50 5.56
CA PRO A 551 -15.64 25.89 6.96
C PRO A 551 -17.07 25.85 7.52
N THR A 552 -17.23 25.53 8.80
CA THR A 552 -18.51 25.34 9.52
C THR A 552 -19.33 24.10 9.12
N LYS A 553 -18.89 23.35 8.09
CA LYS A 553 -19.62 22.17 7.61
C LYS A 553 -19.71 21.08 8.68
N LEU A 554 -18.63 20.80 9.41
CA LEU A 554 -18.64 19.82 10.50
C LEU A 554 -19.60 20.23 11.62
N ALA A 555 -19.57 21.49 12.04
CA ALA A 555 -20.46 22.02 13.07
C ALA A 555 -21.94 21.87 12.70
N SER A 556 -22.29 21.96 11.40
CA SER A 556 -23.66 21.72 10.92
C SER A 556 -24.18 20.32 11.23
N TYR A 557 -23.29 19.32 11.34
CA TYR A 557 -23.65 17.93 11.64
C TYR A 557 -23.79 17.61 13.13
N PHE A 558 -23.54 18.56 14.05
CA PHE A 558 -23.67 18.32 15.49
C PHE A 558 -25.12 18.14 15.96
N ASN A 559 -26.10 18.59 15.18
CA ASN A 559 -27.52 18.47 15.52
C ASN A 559 -28.30 17.56 14.56
N GLU A 560 -27.62 16.88 13.63
CA GLU A 560 -28.27 16.03 12.62
C GLU A 560 -28.02 14.55 12.90
N ASN A 561 -29.06 13.82 13.31
CA ASN A 561 -28.99 12.39 13.60
C ASN A 561 -29.02 11.55 12.30
N MET A 562 -27.87 11.48 11.63
CA MET A 562 -27.68 10.77 10.36
C MET A 562 -26.53 9.77 10.37
N PHE A 563 -25.73 9.74 11.43
CA PHE A 563 -24.64 8.78 11.60
C PHE A 563 -25.13 7.53 12.32
N VAL A 564 -24.42 6.43 12.11
CA VAL A 564 -24.75 5.10 12.66
C VAL A 564 -23.52 4.44 13.25
N TYR A 565 -23.70 3.33 13.97
CA TYR A 565 -22.61 2.47 14.45
C TYR A 565 -22.56 1.16 13.67
N ALA A 566 -21.35 0.77 13.26
CA ALA A 566 -21.11 -0.58 12.78
C ALA A 566 -21.31 -1.59 13.93
N ASN A 567 -21.96 -2.71 13.62
CA ASN A 567 -22.20 -3.82 14.52
C ASN A 567 -21.22 -4.96 14.20
N VAL A 568 -19.97 -4.81 14.64
CA VAL A 568 -18.95 -5.85 14.50
C VAL A 568 -19.13 -6.85 15.67
N PRO A 569 -19.13 -8.16 15.43
CA PRO A 569 -19.40 -9.18 16.46
C PRO A 569 -18.20 -9.43 17.39
N TYR A 570 -17.55 -8.37 17.85
CA TYR A 570 -16.44 -8.42 18.79
C TYR A 570 -16.90 -7.86 20.14
N LYS A 571 -16.57 -8.56 21.23
CA LYS A 571 -16.92 -8.17 22.60
C LYS A 571 -15.65 -7.89 23.40
N ILE A 572 -15.37 -6.63 23.65
CA ILE A 572 -14.24 -6.23 24.50
C ILE A 572 -14.59 -6.54 25.96
N LYS A 573 -13.76 -7.33 26.64
CA LYS A 573 -13.98 -7.79 28.02
C LYS A 573 -14.06 -6.63 29.03
N GLY A 574 -14.60 -6.90 30.22
CA GLY A 574 -14.62 -5.97 31.34
C GLY A 574 -13.21 -5.52 31.75
N TYR A 575 -13.10 -4.31 32.32
CA TYR A 575 -11.80 -3.69 32.65
C TYR A 575 -10.92 -4.59 33.53
N GLN A 576 -11.52 -5.24 34.54
CA GLN A 576 -10.79 -6.13 35.44
C GLN A 576 -10.18 -7.33 34.72
N SER A 577 -10.90 -7.95 33.78
CA SER A 577 -10.36 -9.07 32.99
C SER A 577 -9.22 -8.64 32.07
N ILE A 578 -9.28 -7.41 31.54
CA ILE A 578 -8.19 -6.85 30.74
C ILE A 578 -6.95 -6.58 31.61
N LEU A 579 -7.12 -6.09 32.85
CA LEU A 579 -6.01 -5.95 33.80
C LEU A 579 -5.36 -7.30 34.14
N GLU A 580 -6.17 -8.33 34.33
CA GLU A 580 -5.69 -9.69 34.63
C GLU A 580 -4.90 -10.30 33.46
N ASN A 581 -5.39 -10.13 32.22
CA ASN A 581 -4.68 -10.60 31.03
C ASN A 581 -4.92 -9.67 29.82
N PRO A 582 -4.03 -8.69 29.58
CA PRO A 582 -4.25 -7.71 28.52
C PRO A 582 -3.98 -8.24 27.11
N LYS A 583 -3.61 -9.52 26.97
CA LYS A 583 -3.46 -10.21 25.69
C LYS A 583 -4.71 -11.00 25.27
N ASP A 584 -5.65 -11.22 26.19
CA ASP A 584 -6.90 -11.94 25.97
C ASP A 584 -8.08 -11.05 26.36
N THR A 585 -8.50 -10.20 25.44
CA THR A 585 -9.34 -9.02 25.76
C THR A 585 -10.57 -8.89 24.88
N ILE A 586 -10.67 -9.64 23.79
CA ILE A 586 -11.78 -9.54 22.84
C ILE A 586 -12.26 -10.94 22.44
N ASP A 587 -13.53 -11.22 22.74
CA ASP A 587 -14.21 -12.45 22.32
C ASP A 587 -14.96 -12.23 20.99
N PHE A 588 -15.05 -13.29 20.17
CA PHE A 588 -15.88 -13.31 18.96
C PHE A 588 -17.29 -13.82 19.31
N ASP A 589 -18.31 -13.02 19.02
CA ASP A 589 -19.72 -13.36 19.26
C ASP A 589 -20.31 -14.07 18.03
N GLU A 590 -20.14 -15.39 17.96
CA GLU A 590 -20.63 -16.23 16.86
C GLU A 590 -22.15 -16.09 16.62
N ALA A 591 -22.93 -15.99 17.70
CA ALA A 591 -24.39 -15.86 17.60
C ALA A 591 -24.80 -14.52 16.95
N LEU A 592 -24.07 -13.45 17.27
CA LEU A 592 -24.26 -12.16 16.63
C LEU A 592 -23.83 -12.17 15.16
N ASP A 593 -22.70 -12.80 14.83
CA ASP A 593 -22.24 -12.96 13.45
C ASP A 593 -23.27 -13.70 12.58
N GLU A 594 -23.75 -14.87 13.05
CA GLU A 594 -24.79 -15.64 12.37
C GLU A 594 -26.07 -14.82 12.18
N LYS A 595 -26.48 -14.07 13.20
CA LYS A 595 -27.66 -13.20 13.15
C LYS A 595 -27.50 -12.11 12.09
N ILE A 596 -26.38 -11.39 12.09
CA ILE A 596 -26.12 -10.32 11.11
C ILE A 596 -26.07 -10.90 9.70
N ASN A 597 -25.38 -12.02 9.49
CA ASN A 597 -25.27 -12.66 8.18
C ASN A 597 -26.62 -13.15 7.65
N LYS A 598 -27.50 -13.64 8.53
CA LYS A 598 -28.88 -13.99 8.17
C LYS A 598 -29.73 -12.76 7.81
N GLU A 599 -29.62 -11.67 8.58
CA GLU A 599 -30.36 -10.43 8.33
C GLU A 599 -29.87 -9.72 7.05
N ARG A 600 -28.58 -9.81 6.71
CA ARG A 600 -28.01 -9.30 5.45
C ARG A 600 -28.68 -9.88 4.21
N LEU A 601 -29.15 -11.14 4.27
CA LEU A 601 -29.90 -11.77 3.16
C LEU A 601 -31.28 -11.14 2.93
N GLN A 602 -31.83 -10.41 3.92
CA GLN A 602 -33.16 -9.79 3.86
C GLN A 602 -33.08 -8.27 3.65
N LEU A 603 -32.32 -7.57 4.49
CA LEU A 603 -32.23 -6.11 4.46
C LEU A 603 -31.14 -5.60 3.52
N GLY A 604 -30.04 -6.35 3.38
CA GLY A 604 -28.81 -5.87 2.74
C GLY A 604 -27.73 -5.49 3.77
N ALA A 605 -26.75 -4.71 3.34
CA ALA A 605 -25.58 -4.39 4.17
C ALA A 605 -25.90 -3.63 5.47
N ASP A 606 -26.96 -2.81 5.49
CA ASP A 606 -27.43 -2.08 6.67
C ASP A 606 -27.84 -3.01 7.84
N ALA A 607 -28.03 -4.30 7.60
CA ALA A 607 -28.21 -5.29 8.67
C ALA A 607 -27.00 -5.41 9.62
N ALA A 608 -25.81 -4.99 9.16
CA ALA A 608 -24.60 -4.91 9.98
C ALA A 608 -24.48 -3.61 10.78
N LEU A 609 -25.53 -2.79 10.84
CA LEU A 609 -25.58 -1.60 11.70
C LEU A 609 -26.22 -1.93 13.05
N LEU A 610 -25.77 -1.22 14.08
CA LEU A 610 -26.30 -1.41 15.44
C LEU A 610 -27.75 -0.92 15.49
N LYS A 611 -28.60 -1.71 16.16
CA LYS A 611 -30.01 -1.40 16.36
C LYS A 611 -30.27 -1.02 17.82
N ASP A 612 -31.26 -0.16 18.04
CA ASP A 612 -31.72 0.17 19.38
C ASP A 612 -32.67 -0.90 19.95
N ARG A 613 -33.20 -0.67 21.17
CA ARG A 613 -34.17 -1.57 21.81
C ARG A 613 -35.51 -1.69 21.06
N SER A 614 -35.80 -0.76 20.16
CA SER A 614 -36.99 -0.80 19.27
C SER A 614 -36.71 -1.58 17.99
N ASN A 615 -35.49 -2.11 17.81
CA ASN A 615 -35.01 -2.83 16.63
C ASN A 615 -34.90 -1.94 15.36
N GLU A 616 -34.80 -0.63 15.55
CA GLU A 616 -34.51 0.33 14.48
C GLU A 616 -33.01 0.61 14.41
N ILE A 617 -32.49 0.96 13.22
CA ILE A 617 -31.08 1.35 13.08
C ILE A 617 -30.83 2.57 13.96
N TYR A 618 -29.84 2.47 14.86
CA TYR A 618 -29.57 3.53 15.82
C TYR A 618 -28.85 4.71 15.16
N LYS A 619 -29.45 5.91 15.29
CA LYS A 619 -29.02 7.12 14.58
C LYS A 619 -28.62 8.22 15.55
N ILE A 620 -27.46 8.78 15.29
CA ILE A 620 -26.78 9.76 16.15
C ILE A 620 -26.13 10.85 15.30
N ASN A 621 -25.65 11.91 15.93
CA ASN A 621 -24.99 13.02 15.24
C ASN A 621 -23.46 12.84 15.17
N LEU A 622 -22.80 13.77 14.47
CA LEU A 622 -21.34 13.76 14.34
C LEU A 622 -20.64 13.91 15.69
N LEU A 623 -21.14 14.78 16.57
CA LEU A 623 -20.51 15.04 17.87
C LEU A 623 -20.38 13.74 18.69
N GLU A 624 -21.43 12.94 18.73
CA GLU A 624 -21.40 11.64 19.41
C GLU A 624 -20.41 10.66 18.77
N LYS A 625 -20.29 10.64 17.43
CA LYS A 625 -19.26 9.83 16.74
C LYS A 625 -17.84 10.23 17.15
N LEU A 626 -17.57 11.53 17.23
CA LEU A 626 -16.28 12.05 17.66
C LEU A 626 -16.02 11.72 19.15
N LEU A 627 -17.04 11.86 20.00
CA LEU A 627 -16.94 11.49 21.42
C LEU A 627 -16.68 10.00 21.61
N ALA A 628 -17.38 9.11 20.89
CA ALA A 628 -17.19 7.67 21.03
C ALA A 628 -15.74 7.24 20.76
N THR A 629 -15.13 7.76 19.69
CA THR A 629 -13.74 7.42 19.35
C THR A 629 -12.72 8.05 20.31
N VAL A 630 -12.95 9.31 20.75
CA VAL A 630 -12.07 9.99 21.71
C VAL A 630 -12.16 9.33 23.08
N LEU A 631 -13.36 9.09 23.60
CA LEU A 631 -13.58 8.48 24.92
C LEU A 631 -13.03 7.05 24.97
N ALA A 632 -13.11 6.29 23.88
CA ALA A 632 -12.47 4.97 23.81
C ALA A 632 -10.93 5.05 23.98
N LYS A 633 -10.28 6.06 23.38
CA LYS A 633 -8.84 6.26 23.55
C LYS A 633 -8.50 6.80 24.94
N VAL A 634 -9.25 7.78 25.44
CA VAL A 634 -9.03 8.34 26.78
C VAL A 634 -9.30 7.31 27.89
N SER A 635 -10.24 6.38 27.69
CA SER A 635 -10.47 5.26 28.62
C SER A 635 -9.27 4.30 28.71
N ASN A 636 -8.34 4.35 27.74
CA ASN A 636 -7.10 3.58 27.71
C ASN A 636 -5.86 4.46 27.94
N PHE A 637 -6.03 5.71 28.37
CA PHE A 637 -4.91 6.61 28.64
C PHE A 637 -4.23 6.23 29.96
N ILE A 638 -2.92 6.00 29.88
CA ILE A 638 -2.04 5.80 31.03
C ILE A 638 -1.16 7.05 31.15
N PRO A 639 -1.32 7.88 32.20
CA PRO A 639 -0.51 9.09 32.39
C PRO A 639 1.00 8.81 32.30
N GLU A 640 1.75 9.68 31.61
CA GLU A 640 3.18 9.53 31.27
C GLU A 640 3.55 8.26 30.47
N GLY A 641 2.59 7.36 30.17
CA GLY A 641 2.82 6.11 29.44
C GLY A 641 2.35 6.15 27.98
N GLY A 642 1.18 6.74 27.71
CA GLY A 642 0.54 6.78 26.39
C GLY A 642 -0.85 6.15 26.36
N ILE A 643 -1.29 5.68 25.19
CA ILE A 643 -2.56 4.93 25.03
C ILE A 643 -2.30 3.42 25.05
N TRP A 644 -2.97 2.70 25.94
CA TRP A 644 -2.75 1.27 26.15
C TRP A 644 -3.13 0.41 24.92
N MET A 645 -2.25 -0.51 24.52
CA MET A 645 -2.42 -1.41 23.37
C MET A 645 -3.00 -2.77 23.80
N ASN A 646 -4.30 -2.80 24.12
CA ASN A 646 -4.96 -3.96 24.73
C ASN A 646 -6.09 -4.57 23.87
N THR A 647 -6.06 -4.39 22.55
CA THR A 647 -7.18 -4.76 21.65
C THR A 647 -6.82 -5.87 20.65
N GLN A 648 -5.94 -6.80 21.04
CA GLN A 648 -5.53 -8.00 20.26
C GLN A 648 -4.93 -7.73 18.86
N ARG A 649 -4.65 -6.47 18.54
CA ARG A 649 -4.00 -6.05 17.30
C ARG A 649 -2.98 -4.94 17.57
N PRO A 650 -1.90 -4.88 16.77
CA PRO A 650 -0.90 -3.82 16.89
C PRO A 650 -1.43 -2.48 16.35
N GLU A 651 -0.52 -1.55 16.14
CA GLU A 651 -0.78 -0.30 15.42
C GLU A 651 -0.24 -0.39 13.97
N TRP A 652 0.42 0.65 13.47
CA TRP A 652 0.95 0.68 12.10
C TRP A 652 1.98 -0.42 11.84
N ASN A 653 2.93 -0.61 12.76
CA ASN A 653 4.01 -1.58 12.63
C ASN A 653 3.59 -2.97 13.12
N ASP A 654 3.15 -3.82 12.19
CA ASP A 654 2.76 -5.20 12.49
C ASP A 654 3.93 -6.07 12.97
N ALA A 655 5.19 -5.69 12.69
CA ALA A 655 6.35 -6.43 13.17
C ALA A 655 6.62 -6.28 14.67
N ASN A 656 6.03 -5.26 15.32
CA ASN A 656 6.04 -5.06 16.78
C ASN A 656 4.75 -5.58 17.44
N ASN A 657 4.11 -6.61 16.88
CA ASN A 657 2.84 -7.14 17.37
C ASN A 657 2.87 -7.74 18.79
N ALA A 658 4.02 -8.11 19.34
CA ALA A 658 4.09 -8.62 20.71
C ALA A 658 3.95 -7.52 21.78
N LEU A 659 4.03 -6.24 21.39
CA LEU A 659 3.66 -5.12 22.24
C LEU A 659 2.18 -5.13 22.62
N VAL A 660 1.31 -5.78 21.85
CA VAL A 660 -0.10 -5.95 22.24
C VAL A 660 -0.17 -6.68 23.58
N GLY A 661 -0.90 -6.11 24.53
CA GLY A 661 -0.89 -6.50 25.94
C GLY A 661 -0.31 -5.39 26.79
N ASN A 662 1.00 -5.38 27.00
CA ASN A 662 1.66 -4.45 27.92
C ASN A 662 2.19 -3.17 27.25
N GLY A 663 2.14 -3.09 25.93
CA GLY A 663 2.60 -1.93 25.16
C GLY A 663 1.67 -0.73 25.34
N VAL A 664 2.27 0.45 25.33
CA VAL A 664 1.57 1.73 25.47
C VAL A 664 2.07 2.70 24.41
N SER A 665 1.17 3.26 23.61
CA SER A 665 1.48 4.06 22.43
C SER A 665 1.52 5.56 22.75
N MET A 666 2.73 6.13 22.73
CA MET A 666 2.91 7.59 22.68
C MET A 666 2.65 8.14 21.27
N VAL A 667 2.78 7.31 20.23
CA VAL A 667 2.44 7.65 18.85
C VAL A 667 0.97 8.08 18.74
N THR A 668 0.05 7.22 19.18
CA THR A 668 -1.38 7.53 19.18
C THR A 668 -1.72 8.68 20.12
N LEU A 669 -1.01 8.83 21.25
CA LEU A 669 -1.18 9.98 22.15
C LEU A 669 -0.83 11.30 21.45
N CYS A 670 0.28 11.38 20.71
CA CYS A 670 0.68 12.57 19.97
C CYS A 670 -0.36 12.97 18.91
N TYR A 671 -0.93 11.99 18.21
CA TYR A 671 -2.01 12.25 17.26
C TYR A 671 -3.34 12.59 17.93
N LEU A 672 -3.64 12.00 19.09
CA LEU A 672 -4.81 12.38 19.89
C LEU A 672 -4.71 13.82 20.39
N ARG A 673 -3.51 14.26 20.75
CA ARG A 673 -3.24 15.66 21.09
C ARG A 673 -3.56 16.59 19.90
N ARG A 674 -3.10 16.27 18.69
CA ARG A 674 -3.45 17.05 17.46
C ARG A 674 -4.97 17.05 17.24
N PHE A 675 -5.61 15.89 17.38
CA PHE A 675 -7.05 15.73 17.22
C PHE A 675 -7.83 16.59 18.19
N LEU A 676 -7.48 16.57 19.48
CA LEU A 676 -8.15 17.36 20.50
C LEU A 676 -7.90 18.86 20.33
N SER A 677 -6.72 19.26 19.86
CA SER A 677 -6.45 20.67 19.53
C SER A 677 -7.30 21.14 18.33
N PHE A 678 -7.50 20.30 17.32
CA PHE A 678 -8.44 20.58 16.24
C PHE A 678 -9.89 20.64 16.76
N PHE A 679 -10.29 19.66 17.57
CA PHE A 679 -11.64 19.57 18.11
C PHE A 679 -11.97 20.74 19.04
N GLN A 680 -11.01 21.22 19.83
CA GLN A 680 -11.15 22.44 20.62
C GLN A 680 -11.53 23.63 19.75
N LYS A 681 -10.78 23.88 18.66
CA LYS A 681 -11.06 25.00 17.75
C LYS A 681 -12.43 24.85 17.11
N LEU A 682 -12.79 23.64 16.68
CA LEU A 682 -14.10 23.36 16.11
C LEU A 682 -15.23 23.68 17.11
N LEU A 683 -15.07 23.36 18.39
CA LEU A 683 -16.04 23.67 19.45
C LEU A 683 -16.09 25.17 19.78
N GLU A 684 -14.95 25.86 19.80
CA GLU A 684 -14.85 27.32 20.02
C GLU A 684 -15.51 28.12 18.90
N GLU A 685 -15.45 27.63 17.67
CA GLU A 685 -16.05 28.25 16.48
C GLU A 685 -17.50 27.80 16.24
N SER A 686 -17.96 26.76 16.95
CA SER A 686 -19.34 26.27 16.89
C SER A 686 -20.30 27.16 17.67
N PRO A 687 -21.58 27.27 17.26
CA PRO A 687 -22.57 28.03 18.02
C PRO A 687 -22.79 27.43 19.41
N ASP A 688 -22.74 28.27 20.46
CA ASP A 688 -23.07 27.87 21.83
C ASP A 688 -24.43 27.17 21.89
N GLY A 689 -24.47 25.99 22.52
CA GLY A 689 -25.66 25.17 22.54
C GLY A 689 -25.61 23.97 23.47
N LEU A 690 -26.76 23.30 23.54
CA LEU A 690 -26.94 22.00 24.18
C LEU A 690 -27.11 20.96 23.08
N TYR A 691 -26.11 20.10 22.88
CA TYR A 691 -26.13 19.10 21.83
C TYR A 691 -26.76 17.79 22.34
N PRO A 692 -27.64 17.15 21.55
CA PRO A 692 -28.22 15.86 21.92
C PRO A 692 -27.16 14.76 21.80
N VAL A 693 -26.99 13.93 22.83
CA VAL A 693 -26.05 12.79 22.84
C VAL A 693 -26.72 11.66 23.62
N SER A 694 -26.49 10.40 23.29
CA SER A 694 -27.04 9.26 24.05
C SER A 694 -26.75 9.37 25.55
N GLU A 695 -27.74 9.07 26.39
CA GLU A 695 -27.59 9.14 27.86
C GLU A 695 -26.39 8.32 28.34
N GLU A 696 -26.15 7.16 27.72
CA GLU A 696 -25.03 6.27 28.02
C GLU A 696 -23.65 6.89 27.70
N VAL A 697 -23.55 7.68 26.63
CA VAL A 697 -22.30 8.38 26.26
C VAL A 697 -22.08 9.61 27.15
N VAL A 698 -23.16 10.31 27.53
CA VAL A 698 -23.08 11.42 28.49
C VAL A 698 -22.58 10.94 29.86
N GLU A 699 -23.05 9.77 30.32
CA GLU A 699 -22.56 9.13 31.54
C GLU A 699 -21.05 8.84 31.47
N LEU A 700 -20.59 8.23 30.37
CA LEU A 700 -19.16 7.96 30.13
C LEU A 700 -18.33 9.26 30.13
N LEU A 701 -18.76 10.27 29.37
CA LEU A 701 -18.08 11.57 29.30
C LEU A 701 -17.93 12.21 30.68
N ASN A 702 -18.99 12.18 31.49
CA ASN A 702 -18.97 12.77 32.83
C ASN A 702 -18.01 12.04 33.77
N GLN A 703 -17.98 10.70 33.75
CA GLN A 703 -17.06 9.92 34.59
C GLN A 703 -15.60 10.12 34.20
N VAL A 704 -15.30 10.12 32.89
CA VAL A 704 -13.96 10.38 32.37
C VAL A 704 -13.51 11.80 32.74
N ARG A 705 -14.35 12.80 32.50
CA ARG A 705 -14.05 14.19 32.85
C ARG A 705 -13.82 14.35 34.35
N LEU A 706 -14.68 13.77 35.19
CA LEU A 706 -14.56 13.82 36.65
C LEU A 706 -13.20 13.26 37.10
N THR A 707 -12.84 12.08 36.60
CA THR A 707 -11.56 11.42 36.92
C THR A 707 -10.37 12.33 36.59
N LEU A 708 -10.37 12.97 35.41
CA LEU A 708 -9.28 13.88 35.02
C LEU A 708 -9.27 15.17 35.86
N THR A 709 -10.44 15.77 36.11
CA THR A 709 -10.54 17.00 36.92
C THR A 709 -10.08 16.79 38.36
N GLU A 710 -10.47 15.68 39.00
CA GLU A 710 -10.08 15.38 40.39
C GLU A 710 -8.57 15.16 40.54
N ASN A 711 -7.89 14.74 39.47
CA ASN A 711 -6.47 14.44 39.46
C ASN A 711 -5.60 15.54 38.82
N GLU A 712 -6.18 16.67 38.42
CA GLU A 712 -5.49 17.76 37.72
C GLU A 712 -4.26 18.30 38.49
N ALA A 713 -4.34 18.35 39.82
CA ALA A 713 -3.28 18.89 40.66
C ALA A 713 -1.95 18.11 40.54
N LEU A 714 -2.02 16.83 40.14
CA LEU A 714 -0.86 15.96 39.97
C LEU A 714 0.04 16.38 38.80
N LEU A 715 -0.50 17.13 37.82
CA LEU A 715 0.24 17.63 36.65
C LEU A 715 1.35 18.64 37.00
N SER A 716 1.39 19.12 38.24
CA SER A 716 2.45 20.01 38.73
C SER A 716 3.80 19.30 38.96
N SER A 717 3.82 17.97 38.93
CA SER A 717 5.02 17.15 39.15
C SER A 717 4.95 15.83 38.39
N LYS A 718 5.93 14.94 38.63
CA LYS A 718 5.87 13.56 38.12
C LYS A 718 4.74 12.79 38.81
N ILE A 719 3.96 12.04 38.04
CA ILE A 719 2.85 11.22 38.56
C ILE A 719 3.43 9.92 39.16
N SER A 720 3.03 9.58 40.39
CA SER A 720 3.46 8.35 41.05
C SER A 720 2.79 7.11 40.44
N ASP A 721 3.35 5.92 40.63
CA ASP A 721 2.79 4.69 40.05
C ASP A 721 1.42 4.32 40.67
N ALA A 722 1.19 4.69 41.94
CA ALA A 722 -0.10 4.56 42.61
C ALA A 722 -1.15 5.56 42.08
N ASP A 723 -0.76 6.82 41.86
CA ASP A 723 -1.64 7.81 41.26
C ASP A 723 -1.97 7.47 39.79
N ARG A 724 -0.97 6.94 39.06
CA ARG A 724 -1.14 6.45 37.69
C ARG A 724 -2.19 5.34 37.62
N LYS A 725 -2.11 4.38 38.53
CA LYS A 725 -3.11 3.30 38.67
C LYS A 725 -4.49 3.85 39.05
N THR A 726 -4.55 4.83 39.96
CA THR A 726 -5.82 5.48 40.34
C THR A 726 -6.51 6.13 39.14
N ILE A 727 -5.78 6.89 38.33
CA ILE A 727 -6.32 7.51 37.10
C ILE A 727 -6.72 6.43 36.08
N MET A 728 -5.86 5.44 35.86
CA MET A 728 -6.11 4.33 34.94
C MET A 728 -7.38 3.56 35.30
N ASP A 729 -7.60 3.26 36.59
CA ASP A 729 -8.80 2.58 37.08
C ASP A 729 -10.07 3.42 36.86
N GLY A 730 -10.03 4.72 37.17
CA GLY A 730 -11.18 5.61 36.95
C GLY A 730 -11.59 5.69 35.47
N LEU A 731 -10.61 5.78 34.57
CA LEU A 731 -10.82 5.85 33.13
C LEU A 731 -11.27 4.50 32.54
N GLY A 732 -10.55 3.44 32.87
CA GLY A 732 -10.79 2.09 32.35
C GLY A 732 -12.10 1.49 32.84
N ALA A 733 -12.46 1.71 34.11
CA ALA A 733 -13.74 1.26 34.67
C ALA A 733 -14.93 2.00 34.05
N ALA A 734 -14.81 3.31 33.80
CA ALA A 734 -15.86 4.08 33.11
C ALA A 734 -16.11 3.54 31.69
N GLY A 735 -15.04 3.34 30.91
CA GLY A 735 -15.13 2.72 29.59
C GLY A 735 -15.66 1.29 29.63
N GLY A 736 -15.32 0.53 30.69
CA GLY A 736 -15.80 -0.82 30.99
C GLY A 736 -17.30 -0.90 31.15
N ALA A 737 -17.80 -0.13 32.11
CA ALA A 737 -19.22 -0.07 32.42
C ALA A 737 -20.07 0.34 31.20
N PHE A 738 -19.58 1.31 30.40
CA PHE A 738 -20.25 1.73 29.17
C PHE A 738 -20.45 0.58 28.18
N ARG A 739 -19.36 -0.12 27.80
CA ARG A 739 -19.46 -1.19 26.78
C ARG A 739 -20.25 -2.40 27.26
N GLU A 740 -20.08 -2.80 28.52
CA GLU A 740 -20.81 -3.93 29.10
C GLU A 740 -22.32 -3.68 29.12
N LYS A 741 -22.73 -2.45 29.46
CA LYS A 741 -24.14 -2.02 29.41
C LYS A 741 -24.72 -2.10 28.00
N ILE A 742 -23.98 -1.62 26.99
CA ILE A 742 -24.44 -1.67 25.58
C ILE A 742 -24.45 -3.11 25.05
N TYR A 743 -23.45 -3.94 25.37
CA TYR A 743 -23.45 -5.35 24.95
C TYR A 743 -24.61 -6.14 25.56
N ALA A 744 -24.96 -5.87 26.82
CA ALA A 744 -26.02 -6.59 27.52
C ALA A 744 -27.42 -6.10 27.14
N GLU A 745 -27.62 -4.78 26.99
CA GLU A 745 -28.96 -4.18 26.89
C GLU A 745 -29.22 -3.38 25.61
N GLY A 746 -28.18 -3.08 24.83
CA GLY A 746 -28.24 -2.11 23.73
C GLY A 746 -28.53 -0.67 24.18
N PHE A 747 -28.41 0.27 23.24
CA PHE A 747 -28.76 1.68 23.48
C PHE A 747 -30.25 1.82 23.85
N SER A 748 -30.53 2.62 24.87
CA SER A 748 -31.90 2.86 25.35
C SER A 748 -32.78 3.64 24.38
N GLY A 749 -32.18 4.34 23.40
CA GLY A 749 -32.88 5.27 22.51
C GLY A 749 -33.09 6.67 23.11
N LYS A 750 -32.70 6.89 24.37
CA LYS A 750 -32.83 8.19 25.05
C LYS A 750 -31.61 9.08 24.78
N THR A 751 -31.86 10.38 24.71
CA THR A 751 -30.83 11.39 24.52
C THR A 751 -30.71 12.30 25.74
N GLY A 752 -29.50 12.39 26.27
CA GLY A 752 -29.07 13.46 27.17
C GLY A 752 -28.70 14.73 26.38
N LYS A 753 -28.34 15.79 27.12
CA LYS A 753 -27.86 17.06 26.56
C LYS A 753 -26.50 17.38 27.14
N VAL A 754 -25.55 17.77 26.30
CA VAL A 754 -24.21 18.20 26.72
C VAL A 754 -24.00 19.66 26.32
N ALA A 755 -23.53 20.48 27.26
CA ALA A 755 -23.20 21.87 26.99
C ALA A 755 -21.83 22.00 26.31
N ASN A 756 -21.68 23.00 25.43
CA ASN A 756 -20.40 23.29 24.79
C ASN A 756 -19.27 23.54 25.81
N GLU A 757 -19.59 24.22 26.92
CA GLU A 757 -18.64 24.48 28.02
C GLU A 757 -18.12 23.19 28.68
N ASP A 758 -18.98 22.17 28.84
CA ASP A 758 -18.57 20.89 29.42
C ASP A 758 -17.65 20.11 28.46
N LEU A 759 -17.91 20.20 27.15
CA LEU A 759 -17.06 19.61 26.10
C LEU A 759 -15.69 20.28 26.07
N LEU A 760 -15.67 21.61 26.06
CA LEU A 760 -14.42 22.40 26.10
C LEU A 760 -13.63 22.10 27.37
N HIS A 761 -14.29 22.01 28.52
CA HIS A 761 -13.62 21.64 29.77
C HIS A 761 -12.99 20.24 29.67
N PHE A 762 -13.72 19.24 29.17
CA PHE A 762 -13.18 17.90 28.94
C PHE A 762 -11.97 17.91 27.98
N VAL A 763 -12.07 18.61 26.85
CA VAL A 763 -10.99 18.70 25.87
C VAL A 763 -9.75 19.38 26.47
N MET A 764 -9.92 20.50 27.16
CA MET A 764 -8.83 21.25 27.78
C MET A 764 -8.12 20.47 28.88
N ILE A 765 -8.87 19.82 29.78
CA ILE A 765 -8.23 19.02 30.83
C ILE A 765 -7.48 17.83 30.23
N THR A 766 -8.07 17.15 29.25
CA THR A 766 -7.42 16.04 28.55
C THR A 766 -6.13 16.49 27.87
N LEU A 767 -6.15 17.60 27.12
CA LEU A 767 -4.97 18.18 26.49
C LEU A 767 -3.83 18.42 27.48
N ARG A 768 -4.13 18.91 28.70
CA ARG A 768 -3.10 19.13 29.74
C ARG A 768 -2.45 17.83 30.22
N PHE A 769 -3.22 16.76 30.37
CA PHE A 769 -2.68 15.43 30.69
C PHE A 769 -1.83 14.87 29.54
N LEU A 770 -2.26 15.07 28.28
CA LEU A 770 -1.50 14.61 27.12
C LEU A 770 -0.20 15.40 26.96
N ASP A 771 -0.25 16.72 27.06
CA ASP A 771 0.91 17.61 26.97
C ASP A 771 1.94 17.27 28.08
N HIS A 772 1.50 17.09 29.32
CA HIS A 772 2.36 16.60 30.44
C HIS A 772 2.99 15.24 30.12
N SER A 773 2.22 14.32 29.54
CA SER A 773 2.74 12.99 29.16
C SER A 773 3.74 13.06 28.02
N ILE A 774 3.59 13.97 27.06
CA ILE A 774 4.56 14.20 25.98
C ILE A 774 5.87 14.73 26.56
N ASP A 775 5.80 15.71 27.46
CA ASP A 775 6.99 16.27 28.13
C ASP A 775 7.74 15.20 28.94
N ALA A 776 7.01 14.35 29.66
CA ALA A 776 7.59 13.23 30.42
C ALA A 776 8.27 12.16 29.54
N ASN A 777 8.00 12.16 28.23
CA ASN A 777 8.54 11.18 27.27
C ASN A 777 9.67 11.73 26.38
N LYS A 778 10.18 12.94 26.66
CA LYS A 778 11.40 13.45 26.02
C LYS A 778 12.63 12.74 26.58
N ARG A 779 13.39 12.09 25.71
CA ARG A 779 14.62 11.36 26.05
C ARG A 779 15.79 12.31 26.32
N PRO A 780 16.84 11.83 27.03
CA PRO A 780 18.08 12.60 27.22
C PRO A 780 18.76 13.01 25.91
N ASP A 781 18.65 12.18 24.87
CA ASP A 781 19.17 12.42 23.51
C ASP A 781 18.27 13.34 22.66
N LYS A 782 17.22 13.93 23.25
CA LYS A 782 16.24 14.84 22.60
C LYS A 782 15.26 14.18 21.64
N LEU A 783 15.33 12.87 21.44
CA LEU A 783 14.26 12.11 20.79
C LEU A 783 13.08 11.91 21.75
N PHE A 784 11.97 11.38 21.26
CA PHE A 784 10.80 11.04 22.07
C PHE A 784 10.53 9.53 22.04
N HIS A 785 10.01 9.00 23.15
CA HIS A 785 9.56 7.61 23.18
C HIS A 785 8.36 7.40 22.25
N ALA A 786 8.37 6.29 21.50
CA ALA A 786 7.27 5.91 20.60
C ALA A 786 6.30 4.95 21.30
N TYR A 787 6.87 3.89 21.89
CA TYR A 787 6.16 2.86 22.62
C TYR A 787 6.85 2.61 23.96
N ASN A 788 6.03 2.50 25.00
CA ASN A 788 6.43 2.17 26.35
C ASN A 788 5.83 0.81 26.77
N ILE A 789 6.27 0.29 27.91
CA ILE A 789 5.72 -0.93 28.52
C ILE A 789 5.15 -0.56 29.89
N MET A 790 3.89 -0.90 30.13
CA MET A 790 3.28 -0.85 31.45
C MET A 790 3.40 -2.20 32.17
N THR A 791 3.67 -2.14 33.46
CA THR A 791 3.72 -3.32 34.33
C THR A 791 2.85 -3.09 35.55
N MET A 792 1.95 -4.04 35.83
CA MET A 792 1.26 -4.13 37.11
C MET A 792 2.27 -4.65 38.14
N GLU A 793 2.76 -3.79 39.02
CA GLU A 793 3.70 -4.18 40.09
C GLU A 793 2.97 -4.94 41.21
N ASN A 794 1.74 -4.51 41.48
CA ASN A 794 0.81 -5.09 42.44
C ASN A 794 -0.62 -4.57 42.12
N GLU A 795 -1.59 -4.79 43.01
CA GLU A 795 -2.98 -4.34 42.81
C GLU A 795 -3.15 -2.80 42.82
N GLU A 796 -2.19 -2.07 43.39
CA GLU A 796 -2.26 -0.63 43.66
C GLU A 796 -1.35 0.22 42.75
N GLU A 797 -0.36 -0.37 42.07
CA GLU A 797 0.68 0.39 41.33
C GLU A 797 0.89 -0.09 39.88
N VAL A 798 1.05 0.88 38.97
CA VAL A 798 1.44 0.67 37.57
C VAL A 798 2.70 1.45 37.24
N SER A 799 3.77 0.73 36.91
CA SER A 799 5.04 1.32 36.49
C SER A 799 5.13 1.44 34.96
N ILE A 800 5.97 2.36 34.50
CA ILE A 800 6.30 2.55 33.07
C ILE A 800 7.79 2.29 32.85
N SER A 801 8.09 1.49 31.83
CA SER A 801 9.44 1.32 31.30
C SER A 801 9.48 1.63 29.81
N HIS A 802 10.68 1.88 29.28
CA HIS A 802 10.87 2.46 27.97
C HIS A 802 11.59 1.50 27.01
N LEU A 803 11.25 1.62 25.72
CA LEU A 803 11.91 0.89 24.63
C LEU A 803 12.93 1.78 23.91
N SER A 804 13.64 1.17 22.94
CA SER A 804 14.58 1.87 22.05
C SER A 804 13.94 3.05 21.33
N GLU A 805 14.78 3.98 20.87
CA GLU A 805 14.37 5.02 19.93
C GLU A 805 13.70 4.39 18.69
N MET A 806 12.60 4.98 18.22
CA MET A 806 11.91 4.53 17.01
C MET A 806 11.52 5.72 16.16
N LEU A 807 11.68 5.61 14.83
CA LEU A 807 11.39 6.70 13.90
C LEU A 807 9.92 7.16 14.00
N GLU A 808 9.00 6.22 14.20
CA GLU A 808 7.56 6.49 14.28
C GLU A 808 7.17 7.46 15.40
N GLY A 809 7.81 7.37 16.57
CA GLY A 809 7.58 8.33 17.66
C GLY A 809 8.03 9.75 17.30
N GLN A 810 9.06 9.87 16.46
CA GLN A 810 9.61 11.16 16.04
C GLN A 810 8.66 11.82 15.04
N VAL A 811 8.13 11.05 14.09
CA VAL A 811 7.07 11.48 13.17
C VAL A 811 5.84 11.95 13.96
N ALA A 812 5.39 11.16 14.93
CA ALA A 812 4.19 11.45 15.69
C ALA A 812 4.30 12.75 16.51
N VAL A 813 5.42 12.96 17.22
CA VAL A 813 5.62 14.18 18.02
C VAL A 813 5.81 15.42 17.14
N LEU A 814 6.49 15.32 16.00
CA LEU A 814 6.60 16.41 15.02
C LEU A 814 5.22 16.79 14.45
N SER A 815 4.36 15.80 14.22
CA SER A 815 2.99 16.00 13.75
C SER A 815 1.99 16.41 14.84
N SER A 816 2.35 16.40 16.12
CA SER A 816 1.42 16.67 17.25
C SER A 816 0.89 18.11 17.32
N GLY A 817 1.60 19.04 16.67
CA GLY A 817 1.38 20.49 16.79
C GLY A 817 1.68 21.05 18.18
N TYR A 818 2.37 20.30 19.05
CA TYR A 818 2.68 20.70 20.43
C TYR A 818 4.04 21.37 20.56
N ILE A 819 5.08 20.73 20.02
CA ILE A 819 6.45 21.19 20.16
C ILE A 819 6.74 22.39 19.24
N SER A 820 7.60 23.30 19.70
CA SER A 820 8.01 24.50 18.95
C SER A 820 8.98 24.16 17.81
N GLY A 821 9.16 25.06 16.82
CA GLY A 821 10.13 24.85 15.73
C GLY A 821 11.56 24.68 16.23
N GLY A 822 11.95 25.41 17.29
CA GLY A 822 13.23 25.19 17.98
C GLY A 822 13.37 23.80 18.60
N THR A 823 12.33 23.27 19.24
CA THR A 823 12.34 21.90 19.79
C THR A 823 12.34 20.84 18.69
N SER A 824 11.59 21.06 17.60
CA SER A 824 11.61 20.20 16.42
C SER A 824 13.00 20.14 15.77
N LEU A 825 13.71 21.28 15.70
CA LEU A 825 15.07 21.33 15.20
C LEU A 825 16.05 20.53 16.08
N GLU A 826 15.97 20.68 17.42
CA GLU A 826 16.78 19.86 18.35
C GLU A 826 16.55 18.35 18.14
N LEU A 827 15.28 17.96 17.95
CA LEU A 827 14.90 16.58 17.69
C LEU A 827 15.50 16.10 16.37
N LEU A 828 15.34 16.85 15.27
CA LEU A 828 15.84 16.47 13.94
C LEU A 828 17.37 16.38 13.88
N ASP A 829 18.07 17.32 14.53
CA ASP A 829 19.52 17.25 14.70
C ASP A 829 19.97 15.98 15.42
N SER A 830 19.19 15.57 16.41
CA SER A 830 19.47 14.38 17.22
C SER A 830 19.11 13.11 16.47
N LEU A 831 18.01 13.11 15.72
CA LEU A 831 17.58 12.02 14.85
C LEU A 831 18.65 11.73 13.79
N LYS A 832 19.21 12.77 13.16
CA LYS A 832 20.31 12.65 12.20
C LYS A 832 21.58 12.06 12.81
N LYS A 833 21.86 12.31 14.09
CA LYS A 833 23.02 11.76 14.83
C LYS A 833 22.74 10.41 15.47
N SER A 834 21.50 9.93 15.44
CA SER A 834 21.08 8.71 16.12
C SER A 834 21.49 7.46 15.34
N THR A 835 21.35 6.31 16.00
CA THR A 835 21.52 4.98 15.41
C THR A 835 20.47 4.65 14.34
N LEU A 836 19.40 5.46 14.23
CA LEU A 836 18.38 5.31 13.19
C LEU A 836 18.88 5.78 11.84
N PHE A 837 19.88 6.67 11.79
CA PHE A 837 20.42 7.13 10.52
C PHE A 837 21.32 6.05 9.88
N ARG A 838 20.93 5.60 8.69
CA ARG A 838 21.63 4.59 7.90
C ARG A 838 22.41 5.26 6.76
N GLU A 839 23.74 5.22 6.86
CA GLU A 839 24.64 6.02 6.02
C GLU A 839 24.65 5.67 4.53
N ASP A 840 24.65 4.38 4.16
CA ASP A 840 24.77 3.94 2.76
C ASP A 840 23.60 4.43 1.91
N GLN A 841 22.40 4.46 2.48
CA GLN A 841 21.17 4.97 1.85
C GLN A 841 20.82 6.40 2.26
N TYR A 842 21.57 6.99 3.20
CA TYR A 842 21.38 8.35 3.70
C TYR A 842 19.93 8.62 4.14
N SER A 843 19.35 7.70 4.93
CA SER A 843 17.94 7.72 5.35
C SER A 843 17.77 6.99 6.69
N TYR A 844 16.53 6.78 7.14
CA TYR A 844 16.23 6.37 8.52
C TYR A 844 15.63 4.96 8.64
N LEU A 845 16.12 4.20 9.62
CA LEU A 845 15.57 2.93 10.07
C LEU A 845 14.34 3.16 10.96
N LEU A 846 13.49 2.13 11.11
CA LEU A 846 12.38 2.18 12.07
C LEU A 846 12.84 2.16 13.52
N TYR A 847 13.88 1.39 13.82
CA TYR A 847 14.51 1.21 15.13
C TYR A 847 15.98 0.79 14.92
N PRO A 848 16.83 0.85 15.95
CA PRO A 848 18.26 0.59 15.82
C PRO A 848 18.52 -0.82 15.28
N ASN A 849 19.49 -0.93 14.38
CA ASN A 849 20.02 -2.22 13.99
C ASN A 849 20.80 -2.82 15.18
N LYS A 850 20.69 -4.13 15.41
CA LYS A 850 21.38 -4.82 16.52
C LYS A 850 21.91 -6.18 16.10
N ASP A 851 22.99 -6.60 16.72
CA ASP A 851 23.53 -7.95 16.55
C ASP A 851 22.71 -8.94 17.38
N LEU A 852 22.19 -9.97 16.74
CA LEU A 852 21.56 -11.10 17.42
C LEU A 852 22.62 -12.14 17.77
N LEU A 853 22.48 -12.75 18.95
CA LEU A 853 23.35 -13.85 19.37
C LEU A 853 23.44 -14.92 18.27
N ARG A 854 24.65 -15.42 18.06
CA ARG A 854 24.86 -16.54 17.15
C ARG A 854 24.18 -17.79 17.70
N PHE A 855 23.86 -18.74 16.82
CA PHE A 855 23.21 -19.99 17.24
C PHE A 855 24.00 -20.73 18.34
N SER A 856 25.34 -20.72 18.26
CA SER A 856 26.23 -21.34 19.27
C SER A 856 26.22 -20.64 20.64
N GLU A 857 25.78 -19.38 20.70
CA GLU A 857 25.76 -18.58 21.92
C GLU A 857 24.36 -18.53 22.55
N LYS A 858 23.31 -18.84 21.78
CA LYS A 858 21.94 -18.97 22.28
C LYS A 858 21.77 -20.23 23.12
N ASN A 859 20.81 -20.20 24.05
CA ASN A 859 20.42 -21.35 24.87
C ASN A 859 21.58 -21.96 25.68
N ASN A 860 22.42 -21.12 26.29
CA ASN A 860 23.47 -21.55 27.20
C ASN A 860 23.08 -21.14 28.62
N ILE A 861 22.94 -22.11 29.51
CA ILE A 861 22.51 -21.86 30.89
C ILE A 861 23.73 -21.81 31.81
N ASP A 862 23.75 -20.83 32.72
CA ASP A 862 24.75 -20.75 33.78
C ASP A 862 24.69 -22.01 34.68
N PRO A 863 25.75 -22.83 34.74
CA PRO A 863 25.81 -24.02 35.58
C PRO A 863 25.52 -23.73 37.07
N ALA A 864 25.88 -22.55 37.57
CA ALA A 864 25.66 -22.16 38.96
C ALA A 864 24.18 -21.90 39.29
N LYS A 865 23.40 -21.43 38.31
CA LYS A 865 21.96 -21.20 38.47
C LYS A 865 21.18 -22.50 38.33
N ILE A 866 21.43 -23.25 37.25
CA ILE A 866 20.68 -24.48 36.98
C ILE A 866 21.00 -25.61 37.97
N GLY A 867 22.21 -25.61 38.55
CA GLY A 867 22.61 -26.57 39.58
C GLY A 867 21.83 -26.45 40.90
N GLN A 868 21.08 -25.37 41.11
CA GLN A 868 20.21 -25.18 42.27
C GLN A 868 18.93 -26.03 42.15
N SER A 869 18.51 -26.39 40.94
CA SER A 869 17.34 -27.23 40.72
C SER A 869 17.64 -28.69 41.08
N GLU A 870 16.82 -29.26 41.98
CA GLU A 870 16.80 -30.69 42.28
C GLU A 870 16.14 -31.48 41.14
N LEU A 871 15.12 -30.91 40.51
CA LEU A 871 14.46 -31.49 39.34
C LEU A 871 15.45 -31.71 38.20
N VAL A 872 16.26 -30.70 37.84
CA VAL A 872 17.25 -30.82 36.75
C VAL A 872 18.30 -31.87 37.06
N ARG A 873 18.80 -31.95 38.29
CA ARG A 873 19.75 -32.99 38.68
C ARG A 873 19.16 -34.39 38.51
N GLN A 874 17.93 -34.59 38.98
CA GLN A 874 17.23 -35.87 38.82
C GLN A 874 16.97 -36.20 37.35
N LEU A 875 16.54 -35.22 36.54
CA LEU A 875 16.32 -35.43 35.10
C LEU A 875 17.60 -35.86 34.38
N LEU A 876 18.75 -35.26 34.73
CA LEU A 876 20.04 -35.64 34.15
C LEU A 876 20.53 -37.02 34.63
N ASP A 877 20.29 -37.37 35.90
CA ASP A 877 20.60 -38.70 36.43
C ASP A 877 19.73 -39.80 35.78
N ASP A 878 18.50 -39.44 35.36
CA ASP A 878 17.56 -40.33 34.68
C ASP A 878 17.70 -40.32 33.14
N ASP A 879 18.74 -39.67 32.59
CA ASP A 879 18.97 -39.47 31.14
C ASP A 879 17.75 -38.85 30.42
N ASN A 880 16.96 -38.04 31.12
CA ASN A 880 15.74 -37.43 30.60
C ASN A 880 15.99 -36.02 30.03
N THR A 881 15.90 -35.91 28.70
CA THR A 881 16.15 -34.67 27.95
C THR A 881 14.92 -33.81 27.70
N SER A 882 13.76 -34.14 28.30
CA SER A 882 12.50 -33.47 27.97
C SER A 882 12.45 -31.99 28.37
N VAL A 883 13.31 -31.56 29.31
CA VAL A 883 13.40 -30.17 29.78
C VAL A 883 14.80 -29.59 29.59
N ILE A 884 15.83 -30.39 29.89
CA ILE A 884 17.22 -29.95 29.96
C ILE A 884 18.13 -31.00 29.33
N GLU A 885 19.16 -30.54 28.62
CA GLU A 885 20.23 -31.37 28.06
C GLU A 885 21.57 -30.89 28.58
N LYS A 886 22.52 -31.82 28.76
CA LYS A 886 23.91 -31.51 29.05
C LYS A 886 24.77 -31.99 27.89
N ASP A 887 25.53 -31.07 27.29
CA ASP A 887 26.39 -31.42 26.17
C ASP A 887 27.66 -32.17 26.60
N ARG A 888 28.47 -32.59 25.62
CA ARG A 888 29.72 -33.32 25.87
C ARG A 888 30.76 -32.49 26.63
N ASP A 889 30.74 -31.17 26.46
CA ASP A 889 31.70 -30.25 27.07
C ASP A 889 31.24 -29.79 28.47
N GLY A 890 30.04 -30.20 28.89
CA GLY A 890 29.47 -30.00 30.20
C GLY A 890 28.58 -28.77 30.33
N ALA A 891 28.24 -28.10 29.22
CA ALA A 891 27.29 -27.00 29.18
C ALA A 891 25.84 -27.53 29.26
N TYR A 892 24.93 -26.67 29.73
CA TYR A 892 23.53 -26.99 29.94
C TYR A 892 22.67 -26.18 28.98
N HIS A 893 21.67 -26.83 28.40
CA HIS A 893 20.76 -26.25 27.39
C HIS A 893 19.33 -26.66 27.71
N PHE A 894 18.37 -25.75 27.54
CA PHE A 894 16.96 -26.15 27.50
C PHE A 894 16.68 -26.99 26.25
N ASN A 895 15.66 -27.83 26.30
CA ASN A 895 15.25 -28.66 25.16
C ASN A 895 15.07 -27.81 23.89
N GLY A 896 15.64 -28.27 22.78
CA GLY A 896 15.64 -27.54 21.51
C GLY A 896 14.25 -27.36 20.85
N ASN A 897 13.21 -28.01 21.35
CA ASN A 897 11.83 -27.83 20.89
C ASN A 897 11.10 -26.68 21.60
N PHE A 898 11.70 -26.05 22.61
CA PHE A 898 11.06 -24.96 23.33
C PHE A 898 11.08 -23.68 22.51
N ASN A 899 9.91 -23.03 22.40
CA ASN A 899 9.77 -21.74 21.74
C ASN A 899 9.61 -20.59 22.75
N ASN A 900 9.05 -20.87 23.93
CA ASN A 900 8.79 -19.90 24.98
C ASN A 900 8.55 -20.60 26.33
N ALA A 901 8.20 -19.83 27.36
CA ALA A 901 7.94 -20.34 28.70
C ALA A 901 6.73 -21.29 28.77
N GLU A 902 5.73 -21.17 27.88
CA GLU A 902 4.61 -22.12 27.82
C GLU A 902 5.07 -23.51 27.34
N SER A 903 6.03 -23.57 26.39
CA SER A 903 6.66 -24.85 26.02
C SER A 903 7.32 -25.52 27.23
N LEU A 904 7.99 -24.73 28.08
CA LEU A 904 8.59 -25.24 29.32
C LEU A 904 7.52 -25.71 30.31
N LYS A 905 6.46 -24.93 30.54
CA LYS A 905 5.33 -25.33 31.42
C LYS A 905 4.66 -26.60 30.92
N GLU A 906 4.41 -26.70 29.61
CA GLU A 906 3.81 -27.89 29.00
C GLU A 906 4.73 -29.11 29.17
N ALA A 907 6.04 -28.96 28.95
CA ALA A 907 7.00 -30.04 29.16
C ALA A 907 7.07 -30.50 30.62
N LEU A 908 7.07 -29.55 31.57
CA LEU A 908 6.99 -29.86 33.01
C LEU A 908 5.69 -30.59 33.36
N SER A 909 4.56 -30.21 32.74
CA SER A 909 3.26 -30.84 32.98
C SER A 909 3.17 -32.30 32.51
N LYS A 910 3.97 -32.66 31.50
CA LYS A 910 4.04 -34.00 30.89
C LYS A 910 4.97 -34.97 31.62
N LEU A 911 5.78 -34.49 32.56
CA LEU A 911 6.64 -35.34 33.38
C LEU A 911 5.80 -36.27 34.29
N PRO A 912 6.20 -37.54 34.48
CA PRO A 912 5.50 -38.47 35.39
C PRO A 912 5.37 -37.91 36.81
N LYS A 913 4.13 -37.61 37.24
CA LYS A 913 3.87 -36.97 38.54
C LYS A 913 4.22 -37.86 39.73
N ASP A 914 4.18 -39.17 39.55
CA ASP A 914 4.59 -40.18 40.53
C ASP A 914 6.10 -40.17 40.78
N GLN A 915 6.91 -39.78 39.80
CA GLN A 915 8.38 -39.69 39.91
C GLN A 915 8.86 -38.28 40.25
N TYR A 916 8.31 -37.24 39.61
CA TYR A 916 8.84 -35.87 39.68
C TYR A 916 7.91 -34.85 40.35
N GLY A 917 6.70 -35.23 40.77
CA GLY A 917 5.65 -34.28 41.18
C GLY A 917 6.06 -33.23 42.21
N ALA A 918 6.70 -33.65 43.31
CA ALA A 918 7.17 -32.75 44.36
C ALA A 918 8.33 -31.85 43.90
N LEU A 919 9.16 -32.32 42.97
CA LEU A 919 10.27 -31.55 42.40
C LEU A 919 9.78 -30.50 41.40
N ILE A 920 8.74 -30.83 40.62
CA ILE A 920 8.07 -29.87 39.71
C ILE A 920 7.48 -28.72 40.51
N GLU A 921 6.71 -28.99 41.57
CA GLU A 921 6.10 -27.95 42.41
C GLU A 921 7.15 -27.04 43.05
N LYS A 922 8.30 -27.59 43.45
CA LYS A 922 9.40 -26.86 44.06
C LYS A 922 10.20 -25.99 43.07
N ASP A 923 10.53 -26.51 41.88
CA ASP A 923 11.52 -25.91 40.99
C ASP A 923 10.94 -25.16 39.79
N THR A 924 9.62 -25.22 39.55
CA THR A 924 8.99 -24.59 38.37
C THR A 924 9.30 -23.09 38.26
N ASP A 925 9.15 -22.33 39.35
CA ASP A 925 9.40 -20.89 39.34
C ASP A 925 10.87 -20.55 39.06
N LEU A 926 11.80 -21.33 39.63
CA LEU A 926 13.23 -21.20 39.35
C LEU A 926 13.53 -21.48 37.87
N LEU A 927 12.96 -22.53 37.30
CA LEU A 927 13.18 -22.89 35.90
C LEU A 927 12.59 -21.86 34.95
N LEU A 928 11.41 -21.30 35.26
CA LEU A 928 10.81 -20.21 34.49
C LEU A 928 11.67 -18.94 34.58
N GLN A 929 12.22 -18.63 35.76
CA GLN A 929 13.13 -17.50 35.93
C GLN A 929 14.42 -17.70 35.13
N VAL A 930 15.07 -18.86 35.22
CA VAL A 930 16.30 -19.15 34.47
C VAL A 930 16.04 -19.16 32.96
N PHE A 931 14.89 -19.69 32.53
CA PHE A 931 14.48 -19.63 31.12
C PHE A 931 14.34 -18.17 30.66
N GLU A 932 13.67 -17.33 31.45
CA GLU A 932 13.53 -15.90 31.14
C GLU A 932 14.87 -15.17 31.11
N GLU A 933 15.79 -15.47 32.04
CA GLU A 933 17.12 -14.86 32.03
C GLU A 933 17.97 -15.24 30.81
N VAL A 934 17.78 -16.45 30.28
CA VAL A 934 18.50 -16.94 29.09
C VAL A 934 17.95 -16.31 27.81
N PHE A 935 16.63 -16.11 27.73
CA PHE A 935 15.97 -15.69 26.49
C PHE A 935 15.47 -14.25 26.46
N ASP A 936 15.31 -13.58 27.61
CA ASP A 936 14.85 -12.20 27.78
C ASP A 936 13.57 -11.92 26.98
N HIS A 937 12.57 -12.81 27.11
CA HIS A 937 11.32 -12.70 26.34
C HIS A 937 10.47 -11.50 26.77
N LYS A 938 10.65 -10.95 27.97
CA LYS A 938 10.03 -9.68 28.38
C LYS A 938 10.43 -8.51 27.48
N ALA A 939 11.64 -8.53 26.91
CA ALA A 939 12.09 -7.52 25.96
C ALA A 939 11.64 -7.80 24.50
N PHE A 940 10.91 -8.89 24.25
CA PHE A 940 10.45 -9.26 22.92
C PHE A 940 9.26 -8.39 22.49
N THR A 941 9.51 -7.47 21.55
CA THR A 941 8.47 -6.58 21.00
C THR A 941 7.76 -7.17 19.77
N GLY A 942 8.26 -8.27 19.22
CA GLY A 942 7.73 -8.92 18.02
C GLY A 942 8.84 -9.37 17.06
N ARG A 943 8.45 -9.78 15.86
CA ARG A 943 9.40 -10.24 14.81
C ARG A 943 10.38 -9.16 14.33
N SER A 944 10.03 -7.88 14.52
CA SER A 944 10.86 -6.69 14.25
C SER A 944 12.33 -6.86 14.61
N GLY A 945 12.58 -7.32 15.83
CA GLY A 945 13.90 -7.50 16.39
C GLY A 945 14.56 -8.84 16.07
N THR A 946 13.98 -9.69 15.23
CA THR A 946 14.45 -11.08 15.02
C THR A 946 14.57 -11.50 13.55
N PHE A 947 14.34 -10.59 12.60
CA PHE A 947 14.52 -10.82 11.16
C PHE A 947 15.18 -9.63 10.43
N PHE A 948 15.58 -9.83 9.17
CA PHE A 948 16.53 -8.94 8.45
C PHE A 948 16.00 -8.35 7.13
N GLY A 949 14.68 -8.26 6.98
CA GLY A 949 14.00 -7.68 5.82
C GLY A 949 12.64 -7.12 6.21
N TYR A 950 11.91 -6.52 5.27
CA TYR A 950 10.64 -5.83 5.57
C TYR A 950 10.83 -4.74 6.62
N GLU A 951 10.14 -4.78 7.75
CA GLU A 951 10.32 -3.88 8.88
C GLU A 951 11.59 -4.19 9.70
N GLY A 952 12.24 -5.33 9.49
CA GLY A 952 13.29 -5.88 10.35
C GLY A 952 14.60 -5.10 10.46
N LEU A 953 15.55 -5.69 11.18
CA LEU A 953 16.83 -5.09 11.55
C LEU A 953 17.63 -4.62 10.32
N GLY A 954 18.05 -3.36 10.36
CA GLY A 954 18.83 -2.70 9.29
C GLY A 954 18.02 -2.36 8.02
N SER A 955 16.71 -2.56 8.01
CA SER A 955 15.83 -2.24 6.89
C SER A 955 15.23 -0.84 7.01
N ILE A 956 15.28 -0.06 5.93
CA ILE A 956 14.53 1.19 5.81
C ILE A 956 13.13 0.85 5.31
N TYR A 957 12.11 1.31 6.01
CA TYR A 957 10.72 1.18 5.58
C TYR A 957 10.20 2.53 5.09
N TRP A 958 10.08 2.68 3.77
CA TRP A 958 10.01 3.98 3.10
C TRP A 958 8.74 4.77 3.41
N HIS A 959 7.63 4.11 3.73
CA HIS A 959 6.41 4.81 4.13
C HIS A 959 6.62 5.66 5.38
N MET A 960 7.35 5.16 6.39
CA MET A 960 7.61 5.93 7.61
C MET A 960 8.56 7.12 7.34
N VAL A 961 9.53 6.95 6.44
CA VAL A 961 10.42 8.04 6.02
C VAL A 961 9.63 9.14 5.28
N SER A 962 8.68 8.79 4.41
CA SER A 962 7.83 9.79 3.77
C SER A 962 6.82 10.44 4.74
N LYS A 963 6.37 9.75 5.79
CA LYS A 963 5.65 10.40 6.90
C LYS A 963 6.53 11.40 7.64
N LEU A 964 7.80 11.06 7.88
CA LEU A 964 8.79 12.00 8.43
C LEU A 964 8.90 13.22 7.53
N LEU A 965 9.08 13.04 6.21
CA LEU A 965 9.15 14.12 5.24
C LEU A 965 7.96 15.08 5.35
N LEU A 966 6.73 14.54 5.39
CA LEU A 966 5.51 15.32 5.53
C LEU A 966 5.45 16.06 6.89
N SER A 967 5.81 15.40 7.99
CA SER A 967 5.82 16.02 9.32
C SER A 967 6.86 17.16 9.44
N VAL A 968 8.02 17.01 8.80
CA VAL A 968 9.06 18.04 8.74
C VAL A 968 8.62 19.19 7.84
N GLN A 969 7.91 18.92 6.75
CA GLN A 969 7.28 19.96 5.94
C GLN A 969 6.26 20.78 6.75
N GLU A 970 5.33 20.13 7.45
CA GLU A 970 4.36 20.81 8.32
C GLU A 970 5.08 21.67 9.37
N THR A 971 6.20 21.17 9.93
CA THR A 971 7.05 21.90 10.88
C THR A 971 7.71 23.13 10.24
N CYS A 972 8.25 23.01 9.03
CA CYS A 972 8.84 24.14 8.31
C CYS A 972 7.81 25.24 8.07
N LEU A 973 6.61 24.86 7.58
CA LEU A 973 5.51 25.79 7.32
C LEU A 973 5.02 26.46 8.61
N ALA A 974 4.95 25.72 9.72
CA ALA A 974 4.62 26.28 11.02
C ALA A 974 5.67 27.29 11.52
N ALA A 975 6.96 26.97 11.40
CA ALA A 975 8.06 27.87 11.79
C ALA A 975 8.07 29.17 10.96
N ILE A 976 7.81 29.07 9.65
CA ILE A 976 7.66 30.23 8.76
C ILE A 976 6.46 31.08 9.18
N LYS A 977 5.30 30.44 9.40
CA LYS A 977 4.07 31.14 9.83
C LYS A 977 4.23 31.85 11.17
N ASN A 978 5.00 31.26 12.09
CA ASN A 978 5.26 31.83 13.41
C ASN A 978 6.42 32.84 13.44
N GLU A 979 6.97 33.21 12.28
CA GLU A 979 8.09 34.16 12.15
C GLU A 979 9.29 33.76 13.03
N GLU A 980 9.61 32.46 13.09
CA GLU A 980 10.80 31.99 13.79
C GLU A 980 12.09 32.51 13.12
N SER A 981 13.23 32.39 13.82
CA SER A 981 14.50 32.90 13.30
C SER A 981 14.85 32.30 11.93
N ALA A 982 15.47 33.09 11.06
CA ALA A 982 15.92 32.62 9.75
C ALA A 982 16.89 31.43 9.84
N GLU A 983 17.66 31.34 10.93
CA GLU A 983 18.51 30.19 11.22
C GLU A 983 17.68 28.92 11.49
N THR A 984 16.67 29.01 12.37
CA THR A 984 15.78 27.88 12.66
C THR A 984 15.08 27.38 11.40
N ILE A 985 14.47 28.31 10.64
CA ILE A 985 13.77 27.98 9.39
C ILE A 985 14.73 27.35 8.38
N GLY A 986 15.91 27.96 8.16
CA GLY A 986 16.91 27.45 7.23
C GLY A 986 17.36 26.02 7.57
N ARG A 987 17.61 25.73 8.84
CA ARG A 987 18.06 24.39 9.28
C ARG A 987 16.94 23.34 9.25
N LEU A 988 15.70 23.73 9.50
CA LEU A 988 14.55 22.84 9.28
C LEU A 988 14.40 22.49 7.80
N LEU A 989 14.60 23.46 6.90
CA LEU A 989 14.60 23.23 5.45
C LEU A 989 15.77 22.33 5.00
N GLU A 990 16.94 22.45 5.61
CA GLU A 990 18.06 21.53 5.36
C GLU A 990 17.65 20.08 5.66
N HIS A 991 17.06 19.81 6.83
CA HIS A 991 16.53 18.49 7.17
C HIS A 991 15.46 18.03 6.17
N TYR A 992 14.52 18.91 5.80
CA TYR A 992 13.48 18.60 4.82
C TYR A 992 14.06 18.12 3.48
N TYR A 993 14.96 18.90 2.88
CA TYR A 993 15.55 18.53 1.59
C TYR A 993 16.47 17.32 1.68
N GLU A 994 17.14 17.11 2.82
CA GLU A 994 17.96 15.93 3.04
C GLU A 994 17.14 14.65 3.10
N ILE A 995 16.03 14.66 3.85
CA ILE A 995 15.09 13.53 3.93
C ILE A 995 14.52 13.24 2.53
N ASN A 996 14.17 14.28 1.78
CA ASN A 996 13.67 14.17 0.41
C ASN A 996 14.69 13.50 -0.53
N GLU A 997 15.97 13.89 -0.45
CA GLU A 997 17.05 13.24 -1.21
C GLU A 997 17.25 11.78 -0.77
N GLY A 998 17.09 11.50 0.53
CA GLY A 998 17.11 10.17 1.12
C GLY A 998 16.07 9.20 0.53
N ILE A 999 14.88 9.70 0.14
CA ILE A 999 13.85 8.93 -0.59
C ILE A 999 14.42 8.31 -1.87
N GLY A 1000 15.34 9.03 -2.53
CA GLY A 1000 16.25 8.42 -3.49
C GLY A 1000 15.89 8.57 -4.97
N VAL A 1001 15.02 9.52 -5.34
CA VAL A 1001 14.64 9.78 -6.75
C VAL A 1001 15.87 10.07 -7.63
N HIS A 1002 16.91 10.67 -7.06
CA HIS A 1002 18.16 11.05 -7.74
C HIS A 1002 19.33 10.10 -7.49
N LYS A 1003 19.12 9.00 -6.74
CA LYS A 1003 20.15 7.96 -6.57
C LYS A 1003 20.43 7.27 -7.91
N SER A 1004 21.64 6.71 -8.05
CA SER A 1004 21.92 5.80 -9.15
C SER A 1004 21.03 4.55 -9.05
N PRO A 1005 20.70 3.89 -10.17
CA PRO A 1005 19.95 2.62 -10.13
C PRO A 1005 20.66 1.56 -9.29
N GLU A 1006 22.00 1.55 -9.26
CA GLU A 1006 22.79 0.62 -8.46
C GLU A 1006 22.56 0.82 -6.96
N LEU A 1007 22.61 2.08 -6.48
CA LEU A 1007 22.40 2.39 -5.07
C LEU A 1007 20.94 2.20 -4.65
N TYR A 1008 19.99 2.64 -5.49
CA TYR A 1008 18.57 2.41 -5.26
C TYR A 1008 18.22 0.91 -5.34
N GLY A 1009 18.93 0.19 -6.22
CA GLY A 1009 18.74 -1.21 -6.57
C GLY A 1009 17.50 -1.49 -7.42
N ALA A 1010 16.96 -0.47 -8.08
CA ALA A 1010 15.86 -0.55 -9.04
C ALA A 1010 15.81 0.77 -9.88
N ILE A 1011 14.73 1.00 -10.61
CA ILE A 1011 14.47 2.30 -11.27
C ILE A 1011 14.04 3.33 -10.21
N PRO A 1012 14.80 4.41 -9.96
CA PRO A 1012 14.56 5.34 -8.84
C PRO A 1012 13.21 6.08 -8.85
N THR A 1013 12.56 6.17 -10.02
CA THR A 1013 11.24 6.82 -10.14
C THR A 1013 10.09 5.92 -9.66
N ASP A 1014 10.33 4.65 -9.39
CA ASP A 1014 9.30 3.72 -8.90
C ASP A 1014 9.33 3.62 -7.37
N PRO A 1015 8.18 3.69 -6.68
CA PRO A 1015 8.10 3.46 -5.24
C PRO A 1015 8.23 1.98 -4.87
N TYR A 1016 8.82 1.72 -3.70
CA TYR A 1016 9.03 0.40 -3.10
C TYR A 1016 8.76 0.48 -1.60
N SER A 1017 8.30 -0.62 -0.99
CA SER A 1017 7.98 -0.60 0.46
C SER A 1017 9.21 -0.44 1.35
N HIS A 1018 10.30 -1.16 1.04
CA HIS A 1018 11.47 -1.18 1.94
C HIS A 1018 12.81 -1.42 1.21
N THR A 1019 13.91 -1.18 1.91
CA THR A 1019 15.28 -1.49 1.46
C THR A 1019 16.06 -2.10 2.61
N PRO A 1020 16.30 -3.43 2.61
CA PRO A 1020 17.01 -4.12 3.68
C PRO A 1020 18.51 -3.80 3.67
N ALA A 1021 19.25 -4.23 4.69
CA ALA A 1021 20.69 -3.97 4.79
C ALA A 1021 21.49 -4.57 3.62
N GLY A 1022 21.11 -5.76 3.14
CA GLY A 1022 21.87 -6.53 2.16
C GLY A 1022 21.33 -6.52 0.71
N LYS A 1023 20.31 -5.71 0.40
CA LYS A 1023 19.72 -5.60 -0.94
C LYS A 1023 19.28 -4.17 -1.23
N GLY A 1024 18.99 -3.87 -2.49
CA GLY A 1024 18.29 -2.65 -2.89
C GLY A 1024 16.78 -2.71 -2.63
N ALA A 1025 16.04 -1.79 -3.25
CA ALA A 1025 14.60 -1.62 -3.08
C ALA A 1025 13.79 -2.92 -3.33
N GLN A 1026 12.84 -3.23 -2.43
CA GLN A 1026 12.01 -4.44 -2.45
C GLN A 1026 10.52 -4.10 -2.35
N GLN A 1027 9.71 -4.95 -2.98
CA GLN A 1027 8.24 -4.84 -3.09
C GLN A 1027 7.75 -3.59 -3.86
N PRO A 1028 7.66 -3.64 -5.20
CA PRO A 1028 7.34 -2.48 -6.04
C PRO A 1028 5.88 -2.01 -5.89
N GLY A 1029 5.64 -0.73 -6.19
CA GLY A 1029 4.33 -0.19 -6.56
C GLY A 1029 3.49 0.33 -5.38
N MET A 1030 2.42 -0.39 -5.05
CA MET A 1030 1.32 0.08 -4.19
C MET A 1030 1.64 0.13 -2.68
N THR A 1031 2.66 0.91 -2.30
CA THR A 1031 2.99 1.24 -0.90
C THR A 1031 2.26 2.51 -0.45
N GLY A 1032 1.92 2.61 0.84
CA GLY A 1032 1.34 3.83 1.42
C GLY A 1032 2.26 5.06 1.37
N GLN A 1033 3.55 4.86 1.09
CA GLN A 1033 4.54 5.93 0.84
C GLN A 1033 4.02 6.99 -0.15
N VAL A 1034 3.39 6.53 -1.23
CA VAL A 1034 3.04 7.39 -2.37
C VAL A 1034 2.08 8.51 -1.99
N LYS A 1035 1.18 8.28 -1.03
CA LYS A 1035 0.21 9.30 -0.60
C LYS A 1035 0.91 10.42 0.16
N GLU A 1036 1.91 10.09 0.98
CA GLU A 1036 2.68 11.07 1.75
C GLU A 1036 3.52 11.94 0.82
N ASP A 1037 4.14 11.32 -0.20
CA ASP A 1037 4.93 12.03 -1.21
C ASP A 1037 4.06 12.96 -2.07
N ILE A 1038 2.80 12.59 -2.39
CA ILE A 1038 1.84 13.45 -3.11
C ILE A 1038 1.51 14.69 -2.27
N LEU A 1039 1.15 14.51 -1.00
CA LEU A 1039 0.83 15.61 -0.09
C LEU A 1039 2.05 16.51 0.12
N SER A 1040 3.23 15.92 0.31
CA SER A 1040 4.49 16.65 0.40
C SER A 1040 4.76 17.44 -0.87
N ARG A 1041 4.48 16.90 -2.05
CA ARG A 1041 4.64 17.62 -3.33
C ARG A 1041 3.70 18.80 -3.45
N PHE A 1042 2.44 18.69 -3.02
CA PHE A 1042 1.52 19.83 -3.00
C PHE A 1042 1.95 20.90 -2.00
N GLY A 1043 2.49 20.52 -0.84
CA GLY A 1043 3.07 21.46 0.12
C GLY A 1043 4.35 22.14 -0.40
N GLU A 1044 5.22 21.44 -1.15
CA GLU A 1044 6.38 22.05 -1.81
C GLU A 1044 5.95 23.08 -2.86
N LEU A 1045 4.94 22.73 -3.66
CA LEU A 1045 4.34 23.63 -4.65
C LEU A 1045 3.56 24.77 -3.98
N GLY A 1046 3.32 24.72 -2.67
CA GLY A 1046 2.65 25.78 -1.94
C GLY A 1046 1.15 25.84 -2.16
N VAL A 1047 0.50 24.73 -2.52
CA VAL A 1047 -0.94 24.70 -2.77
C VAL A 1047 -1.68 24.41 -1.48
N PHE A 1048 -2.33 25.42 -0.93
CA PHE A 1048 -3.05 25.33 0.35
C PHE A 1048 -4.49 25.80 0.21
N VAL A 1049 -5.38 25.24 1.01
CA VAL A 1049 -6.75 25.73 1.15
C VAL A 1049 -6.95 26.19 2.57
N LYS A 1050 -7.56 27.36 2.76
CA LYS A 1050 -7.92 27.87 4.08
C LYS A 1050 -9.21 28.67 3.97
N ALA A 1051 -10.15 28.42 4.88
CA ALA A 1051 -11.44 29.12 4.91
C ALA A 1051 -12.16 29.11 3.53
N GLY A 1052 -12.11 27.98 2.84
CA GLY A 1052 -12.71 27.77 1.52
C GLY A 1052 -12.03 28.51 0.36
N LYS A 1053 -10.80 29.00 0.55
CA LYS A 1053 -10.04 29.72 -0.47
C LYS A 1053 -8.72 29.03 -0.82
N LEU A 1054 -8.47 28.91 -2.12
CA LEU A 1054 -7.22 28.39 -2.65
C LEU A 1054 -6.11 29.45 -2.59
N ASN A 1055 -4.97 29.05 -2.03
CA ASN A 1055 -3.82 29.88 -1.75
C ASN A 1055 -2.56 29.26 -2.37
N PHE A 1056 -1.65 30.11 -2.85
CA PHE A 1056 -0.37 29.71 -3.42
C PHE A 1056 0.79 30.33 -2.63
N LYS A 1057 1.48 29.51 -1.82
CA LYS A 1057 2.61 29.93 -0.95
C LYS A 1057 3.79 28.97 -1.08
N PRO A 1058 4.56 29.04 -2.18
CA PRO A 1058 5.64 28.08 -2.45
C PRO A 1058 6.92 28.36 -1.67
N ASP A 1059 6.82 28.50 -0.35
CA ASP A 1059 7.94 28.86 0.53
C ASP A 1059 9.04 27.78 0.56
N LEU A 1060 8.70 26.55 0.18
CA LEU A 1060 9.61 25.39 0.11
C LEU A 1060 10.05 25.06 -1.32
N LEU A 1061 9.56 25.78 -2.34
CA LEU A 1061 9.85 25.47 -3.73
C LEU A 1061 11.25 25.98 -4.12
N ARG A 1062 12.10 25.08 -4.62
CA ARG A 1062 13.45 25.45 -5.06
C ARG A 1062 13.43 26.04 -6.46
N LYS A 1063 14.21 27.11 -6.65
CA LYS A 1063 14.33 27.83 -7.92
C LYS A 1063 14.77 26.95 -9.11
N GLU A 1064 15.50 25.87 -8.83
CA GLU A 1064 15.95 24.90 -9.84
C GLU A 1064 14.82 24.06 -10.46
N GLU A 1065 13.61 24.06 -9.88
CA GLU A 1065 12.43 23.40 -10.46
C GLU A 1065 11.88 24.16 -11.69
N PHE A 1066 12.18 25.46 -11.81
CA PHE A 1066 11.72 26.28 -12.93
C PHE A 1066 12.50 25.98 -14.22
N LEU A 1067 11.79 25.94 -15.35
CA LEU A 1067 12.38 25.63 -16.65
C LEU A 1067 13.42 26.66 -17.08
N ALA A 1068 14.60 26.21 -17.49
CA ALA A 1068 15.62 27.09 -18.08
C ALA A 1068 15.31 27.50 -19.53
N ALA A 1069 14.41 26.80 -20.21
CA ALA A 1069 14.03 27.03 -21.61
C ALA A 1069 12.57 26.69 -21.85
N SER A 1070 11.98 27.32 -22.87
CA SER A 1070 10.59 27.13 -23.26
C SER A 1070 10.27 25.66 -23.57
N LYS A 1071 9.13 25.15 -23.07
CA LYS A 1071 8.65 23.78 -23.31
C LYS A 1071 7.13 23.73 -23.41
N THR A 1072 6.60 22.71 -24.06
CA THR A 1072 5.16 22.48 -24.15
C THR A 1072 4.71 21.55 -23.03
N PHE A 1073 3.74 21.99 -22.22
CA PHE A 1073 3.02 21.16 -21.26
C PHE A 1073 1.82 20.52 -21.97
N GLU A 1074 1.79 19.19 -22.04
CA GLU A 1074 0.64 18.43 -22.53
C GLU A 1074 -0.16 17.91 -21.32
N TYR A 1075 -1.46 18.18 -21.29
CA TYR A 1075 -2.34 17.78 -20.19
C TYR A 1075 -3.72 17.34 -20.70
N ILE A 1076 -4.53 16.76 -19.80
CA ILE A 1076 -5.90 16.31 -20.07
C ILE A 1076 -6.86 17.24 -19.33
N ASP A 1077 -7.75 17.93 -20.05
CA ASP A 1077 -8.77 18.79 -19.44
C ASP A 1077 -9.93 17.99 -18.83
N LEU A 1078 -10.84 18.69 -18.14
CA LEU A 1078 -12.02 18.10 -17.50
C LEU A 1078 -12.99 17.42 -18.48
N GLN A 1079 -12.88 17.68 -19.79
CA GLN A 1079 -13.66 17.02 -20.85
C GLN A 1079 -12.89 15.84 -21.48
N ASN A 1080 -11.82 15.38 -20.83
CA ASN A 1080 -10.92 14.32 -21.28
C ASN A 1080 -10.26 14.62 -22.65
N GLN A 1081 -10.08 15.90 -22.99
CA GLN A 1081 -9.40 16.31 -24.22
C GLN A 1081 -7.93 16.63 -23.96
N LYS A 1082 -7.06 16.19 -24.87
CA LYS A 1082 -5.64 16.56 -24.85
C LYS A 1082 -5.48 18.04 -25.20
N ARG A 1083 -4.85 18.79 -24.32
CA ARG A 1083 -4.53 20.21 -24.48
C ARG A 1083 -3.02 20.44 -24.38
N LYS A 1084 -2.58 21.59 -24.89
CA LYS A 1084 -1.19 22.00 -24.87
C LYS A 1084 -1.09 23.45 -24.40
N ILE A 1085 -0.14 23.73 -23.51
CA ILE A 1085 0.22 25.08 -23.08
C ILE A 1085 1.71 25.27 -23.33
N GLN A 1086 2.09 26.38 -23.95
CA GLN A 1086 3.49 26.76 -24.09
C GLN A 1086 3.95 27.44 -22.79
N LEU A 1087 5.00 26.88 -22.18
CA LEU A 1087 5.66 27.43 -21.00
C LEU A 1087 6.92 28.17 -21.43
N GLU A 1088 7.13 29.36 -20.88
CA GLU A 1088 8.34 30.15 -21.12
C GLU A 1088 9.50 29.74 -20.18
N ALA A 1089 10.70 30.27 -20.43
CA ALA A 1089 11.79 30.14 -19.47
C ALA A 1089 11.42 30.87 -18.15
N GLY A 1090 11.76 30.27 -17.01
CA GLY A 1090 11.38 30.76 -15.70
C GLY A 1090 9.94 30.42 -15.31
N SER A 1091 9.31 29.41 -15.93
CA SER A 1091 8.03 28.85 -15.48
C SER A 1091 8.08 27.34 -15.25
N LEU A 1092 7.04 26.83 -14.60
CA LEU A 1092 6.73 25.39 -14.47
C LEU A 1092 5.22 25.21 -14.47
N ALA A 1093 4.74 23.97 -14.66
CA ALA A 1093 3.32 23.67 -14.60
C ALA A 1093 3.01 22.37 -13.85
N PHE A 1094 1.83 22.32 -13.27
CA PHE A 1094 1.22 21.14 -12.65
C PHE A 1094 -0.31 21.26 -12.75
N THR A 1095 -1.06 20.29 -12.25
CA THR A 1095 -2.51 20.40 -12.13
C THR A 1095 -2.97 20.31 -10.68
N TYR A 1096 -4.10 20.96 -10.37
CA TYR A 1096 -4.84 20.77 -9.13
C TYR A 1096 -6.34 20.76 -9.45
N CYS A 1097 -7.06 19.75 -8.96
CA CYS A 1097 -8.44 19.47 -9.42
C CYS A 1097 -8.53 19.34 -10.96
N GLN A 1098 -7.48 18.83 -11.60
CA GLN A 1098 -7.31 18.69 -13.06
C GLN A 1098 -7.25 20.02 -13.84
N ILE A 1099 -7.13 21.15 -13.16
CA ILE A 1099 -6.93 22.47 -13.79
C ILE A 1099 -5.43 22.77 -13.87
N PRO A 1100 -4.88 23.17 -15.03
CA PRO A 1100 -3.47 23.52 -15.16
C PRO A 1100 -3.14 24.81 -14.39
N ILE A 1101 -2.15 24.70 -13.50
CA ILE A 1101 -1.55 25.80 -12.76
C ILE A 1101 -0.13 26.03 -13.29
N ILE A 1102 0.17 27.28 -13.63
CA ILE A 1102 1.45 27.71 -14.19
C ILE A 1102 2.09 28.66 -13.20
N TYR A 1103 3.25 28.31 -12.66
CA TYR A 1103 4.05 29.25 -11.87
C TYR A 1103 5.03 29.96 -12.79
N GLN A 1104 5.10 31.28 -12.70
CA GLN A 1104 5.97 32.11 -13.51
C GLN A 1104 6.73 33.11 -12.65
N LEU A 1105 8.07 33.10 -12.77
CA LEU A 1105 8.91 34.05 -12.06
C LEU A 1105 8.66 35.50 -12.54
N SER A 1106 8.40 36.40 -11.60
CA SER A 1106 7.96 37.78 -11.82
C SER A 1106 8.63 38.75 -10.85
N GLN A 1107 8.51 40.05 -11.12
CA GLN A 1107 8.92 41.12 -10.19
C GLN A 1107 7.85 41.45 -9.15
N LYS A 1108 6.61 41.01 -9.39
CA LYS A 1108 5.46 41.20 -8.51
C LYS A 1108 4.70 39.89 -8.42
N GLU A 1109 4.15 39.65 -7.24
CA GLU A 1109 3.22 38.55 -6.98
C GLU A 1109 1.84 38.86 -7.55
N GLY A 1110 1.07 37.81 -7.85
CA GLY A 1110 -0.31 37.92 -8.28
C GLY A 1110 -0.81 36.67 -9.00
N ILE A 1111 -2.11 36.62 -9.26
CA ILE A 1111 -2.75 35.50 -9.97
C ILE A 1111 -3.46 36.03 -11.21
N LYS A 1112 -3.41 35.26 -12.30
CA LYS A 1112 -4.23 35.44 -13.50
C LYS A 1112 -5.08 34.20 -13.69
N LEU A 1113 -6.38 34.36 -13.57
CA LEU A 1113 -7.37 33.33 -13.80
C LEU A 1113 -7.88 33.45 -15.23
N MET A 1114 -7.83 32.36 -15.99
CA MET A 1114 -8.36 32.32 -17.36
C MET A 1114 -9.66 31.50 -17.41
N SER A 1115 -10.70 32.09 -17.99
CA SER A 1115 -12.03 31.49 -18.13
C SER A 1115 -12.61 31.69 -19.53
N GLY A 1116 -13.33 30.69 -20.05
CA GLY A 1116 -14.00 30.76 -21.36
C GLY A 1116 -13.04 31.02 -22.53
N GLY A 1117 -11.77 30.67 -22.39
CA GLY A 1117 -10.69 30.81 -23.37
C GLY A 1117 -10.16 32.22 -23.60
N ASN A 1118 -10.82 33.28 -23.11
CA ASN A 1118 -10.45 34.67 -23.41
C ASN A 1118 -10.59 35.65 -22.24
N THR A 1119 -11.35 35.31 -21.19
CA THR A 1119 -11.55 36.22 -20.04
C THR A 1119 -10.42 36.02 -19.04
N ILE A 1120 -9.75 37.12 -18.68
CA ILE A 1120 -8.69 37.12 -17.68
C ILE A 1120 -9.13 37.95 -16.49
N GLN A 1121 -9.11 37.35 -15.30
CA GLN A 1121 -9.28 38.04 -14.02
C GLN A 1121 -7.93 38.05 -13.30
N GLU A 1122 -7.51 39.23 -12.82
CA GLU A 1122 -6.22 39.41 -12.15
C GLU A 1122 -6.41 39.70 -10.66
N TYR A 1123 -5.52 39.17 -9.85
CA TYR A 1123 -5.43 39.39 -8.41
C TYR A 1123 -4.01 39.86 -8.07
N ASP A 1124 -3.89 40.90 -7.25
CA ASP A 1124 -2.60 41.35 -6.70
C ASP A 1124 -2.15 40.53 -5.47
N THR A 1125 -2.86 39.43 -5.18
CA THR A 1125 -2.62 38.50 -4.07
C THR A 1125 -2.36 37.10 -4.60
N LEU A 1126 -1.74 36.25 -3.78
CA LEU A 1126 -1.60 34.81 -4.04
C LEU A 1126 -2.75 33.97 -3.44
N GLU A 1127 -3.92 34.59 -3.27
CA GLU A 1127 -5.15 33.98 -2.78
C GLU A 1127 -6.26 34.24 -3.82
N LEU A 1128 -7.05 33.20 -4.12
CA LEU A 1128 -8.29 33.31 -4.90
C LEU A 1128 -9.47 33.63 -4.00
N ASP A 1129 -10.49 34.28 -4.56
CA ASP A 1129 -11.77 34.43 -3.87
C ASP A 1129 -12.51 33.09 -3.71
N SER A 1130 -13.53 33.09 -2.86
CA SER A 1130 -14.30 31.87 -2.52
C SER A 1130 -15.13 31.33 -3.68
N GLU A 1131 -15.64 32.17 -4.59
CA GLU A 1131 -16.42 31.74 -5.76
C GLU A 1131 -15.51 31.01 -6.74
N SER A 1132 -14.36 31.61 -7.08
CA SER A 1132 -13.34 31.00 -7.94
C SER A 1132 -12.84 29.68 -7.34
N SER A 1133 -12.53 29.65 -6.03
CA SER A 1133 -12.06 28.45 -5.35
C SER A 1133 -13.12 27.34 -5.36
N THR A 1134 -14.38 27.67 -5.07
CA THR A 1134 -15.50 26.72 -5.13
C THR A 1134 -15.68 26.14 -6.53
N ALA A 1135 -15.55 26.96 -7.58
CA ALA A 1135 -15.64 26.49 -8.95
C ALA A 1135 -14.54 25.46 -9.31
N ILE A 1136 -13.32 25.64 -8.79
CA ILE A 1136 -12.20 24.69 -8.92
C ILE A 1136 -12.53 23.40 -8.17
N PHE A 1137 -12.91 23.48 -6.90
CA PHE A 1137 -13.21 22.32 -6.06
C PHE A 1137 -14.38 21.49 -6.61
N ASN A 1138 -15.38 22.15 -7.18
CA ASN A 1138 -16.53 21.51 -7.82
C ASN A 1138 -16.26 21.06 -9.27
N ARG A 1139 -15.03 21.24 -9.77
CA ARG A 1139 -14.62 20.82 -11.14
C ARG A 1139 -15.63 21.28 -12.19
N SER A 1140 -16.13 22.52 -12.07
CA SER A 1140 -17.27 23.02 -12.85
C SER A 1140 -16.95 23.26 -14.33
N GLY A 1141 -15.66 23.30 -14.69
CA GLY A 1141 -15.19 23.69 -16.02
C GLY A 1141 -15.26 25.20 -16.29
N ALA A 1142 -15.55 26.04 -15.28
CA ALA A 1142 -15.61 27.49 -15.43
C ALA A 1142 -14.22 28.15 -15.55
N ILE A 1143 -13.17 27.47 -15.10
CA ILE A 1143 -11.78 27.95 -15.10
C ILE A 1143 -10.95 27.02 -15.97
N ASP A 1144 -10.28 27.59 -16.97
CA ASP A 1144 -9.47 26.85 -17.94
C ASP A 1144 -8.02 26.69 -17.45
N SER A 1145 -7.45 27.72 -16.80
CA SER A 1145 -6.09 27.69 -16.26
C SER A 1145 -5.84 28.80 -15.25
N ILE A 1146 -4.79 28.63 -14.45
CA ILE A 1146 -4.35 29.60 -13.44
C ILE A 1146 -2.87 29.90 -13.69
N THR A 1147 -2.50 31.17 -13.88
CA THR A 1147 -1.09 31.59 -13.88
C THR A 1147 -0.80 32.33 -12.59
N VAL A 1148 0.16 31.84 -11.81
CA VAL A 1148 0.60 32.44 -10.55
C VAL A 1148 1.97 33.08 -10.78
N LEU A 1149 2.03 34.38 -10.57
CA LEU A 1149 3.25 35.17 -10.65
C LEU A 1149 3.97 35.07 -9.31
N ILE A 1150 5.14 34.44 -9.30
CA ILE A 1150 5.94 34.20 -8.09
C ILE A 1150 7.13 35.16 -8.06
N GLN A 1151 7.40 35.78 -6.92
CA GLN A 1151 8.56 36.66 -6.77
C GLN A 1151 9.88 35.86 -6.90
N LYS A 1152 10.85 36.47 -7.58
CA LYS A 1152 12.11 35.83 -8.04
C LYS A 1152 13.12 35.40 -6.98
#